data_AF-A0A1C5Q6P2-F1
#
_entry.id   AF-A0A1C5Q6P2-F1
#
_cell.length_a   1.000
_cell.length_b   1.000
_cell.length_c   1.000
_cell.angle_alpha   90.00
_cell.angle_beta   90.00
_cell.angle_gamma   90.00
#
_symmetry.space_group_name_H-M   'P 1'
#
loop_
_entity.id
_entity.type
_entity.pdbx_description
1 polymer ?
#
loop_
_entity_poly.entity_id
_entity_poly.type
_entity_poly.pdbx_seq_one_letter_code
_entity_poly.pdbx_strand_id
1 'polypeptide(L)'
;MKIKKALGVILASTTIFSMTPGTAWAAEELSEEVVIEDEAVSDLEEPETDIEEIQDESDDTDAEVDDFSDEETSDFADESLTEEDTQQLSDIGEEIATFSDGGVKPQAAVIAKGEEEKTSIIWTVYSDGKLEINGYGEMADYTEDNLPEWNKYRDSITYITVDEDVTVIGKYAFCSLDKLLKITIPEGDCVELGAYALKDCKRLDVVDLSRKVNIIGEGAFSGCSGLEKIKLPYVNYVRKYLFKDCTDLESVTIADGVKGIKEIGEYAFSGCSSLTNINISDKVEAINKYAFSGCSSLTNISISDKVTSIGSYAFSRCSNLKSINIPQGVTNIEEGTFFLCENLESITLPENLNQISRSAFSRCSSLNNMDLPKGLKSIGYEAFLGCSRLKSIDIPEGVTSIANSVFEDCSGLEKVNIPEGITTIVSHMFDGCSSLKTITIPKSVTRIENCAFGYCDNLLSIDILGDKLTISSAMILDSEKMRSIRFAGTKEKWDALNVQFANVTVYYNYDPNHEHHYVTESITDVTCTKDGKEEKVCTLCGDFYETIIKAPGHSWNDGEVTTPATCTVKGEKTYTCTVCNKIKTEEIPDTGHTEVTDAAVAPTCTAAGKMEGKHCSVCNEVLVAQTEIPALGHSWNDGEVTKKSTCIEAGVKTYTCTVCKETRTEEIEATGHQHIEIRNAEETTCSKEGYTGDQVCKDCDTVVEKGTVIAKKGHTWNVGEVTTSATCEEKGVKTYTCTVCKETKTEEIPAIGHTEIIDNAIDPTCTNPGKIEGSHCSVCNKVLVAQTEIPATGHSWNDGEVTKKPTCTETGVKTYTCTVCKATKTEVIPATGHTEVTDSVIEPTCETIGKTEGSHCSVCNEILVPQKTLEATGHAWGQGKVTKEVTCTEIGEKAYTCSNCGKTRTEEIPAAGHKFGSWTTRNQATVDSPEIQVRSCDICKKEEEREVGSKLEKTMTVSVSSFPLKTRQKTKVLKVTGLAKGDSIISWKSDNTKIVKILGKTNGTSTVTAGKKTGKARITITLKSGLKKVITVSVQKNTVKTKKISGVSKNLKLKRKQKVILHPVIAPLTSAQKITYKSNNTKIVTVNSKGQITAKKKGTAVITVKSGNKTTKCKVTVK
;
A
#
# COMPACT_ATOMS: atom_id res chain seq x y z
N MET A 1 -36.07 13.85 -3.92
CA MET A 1 -35.78 14.31 -5.28
C MET A 1 -34.75 15.38 -5.06
N LYS A 2 -33.50 15.31 -5.53
CA LYS A 2 -32.85 14.35 -6.45
C LYS A 2 -31.32 14.53 -6.25
N ILE A 3 -30.53 13.43 -6.26
CA ILE A 3 -29.25 13.28 -7.01
C ILE A 3 -28.08 14.23 -6.60
N LYS A 4 -26.84 13.81 -6.25
CA LYS A 4 -26.09 12.53 -6.48
C LYS A 4 -24.78 12.52 -5.65
N LYS A 5 -24.29 11.31 -5.26
CA LYS A 5 -22.89 10.80 -5.19
C LYS A 5 -21.76 11.63 -4.50
N ALA A 6 -20.66 11.05 -3.97
CA ALA A 6 -20.29 9.68 -3.53
C ALA A 6 -18.85 9.67 -2.94
N LEU A 7 -18.49 8.65 -2.12
CA LEU A 7 -17.20 8.45 -1.41
C LEU A 7 -16.89 9.54 -0.33
N GLY A 8 -16.16 9.31 0.78
CA GLY A 8 -15.77 8.05 1.43
C GLY A 8 -14.63 8.17 2.48
N VAL A 9 -14.96 8.34 3.78
CA VAL A 9 -14.66 7.38 4.91
C VAL A 9 -13.19 6.86 5.00
N ILE A 10 -12.33 7.09 6.02
CA ILE A 10 -12.44 7.56 7.45
C ILE A 10 -11.13 8.19 7.96
N LEU A 11 -11.24 9.22 8.82
CA LEU A 11 -10.53 9.48 10.10
C LEU A 11 -11.58 10.15 11.05
N ALA A 12 -11.40 10.43 12.36
CA ALA A 12 -10.73 9.76 13.49
C ALA A 12 -11.53 10.06 14.80
N SER A 13 -11.29 9.43 15.96
CA SER A 13 -11.81 9.88 17.29
C SER A 13 -11.27 9.13 18.52
N THR A 14 -10.75 9.88 19.50
CA THR A 14 -10.57 9.51 20.93
C THR A 14 -11.43 10.43 21.81
N THR A 15 -11.76 10.03 23.06
CA THR A 15 -12.28 10.99 24.07
C THR A 15 -12.06 10.51 25.50
N ILE A 16 -11.77 11.47 26.39
CA ILE A 16 -11.46 11.33 27.82
C ILE A 16 -12.73 11.47 28.68
N PHE A 17 -12.71 11.00 29.94
CA PHE A 17 -13.71 11.33 30.96
C PHE A 17 -13.03 11.78 32.27
N SER A 18 -13.59 12.80 32.94
CA SER A 18 -13.06 13.41 34.16
C SER A 18 -14.12 13.51 35.27
N MET A 19 -13.73 13.38 36.55
CA MET A 19 -14.56 13.77 37.72
C MET A 19 -13.73 14.02 38.99
N THR A 20 -14.11 15.05 39.74
CA THR A 20 -13.68 15.49 41.11
C THR A 20 -14.83 16.33 41.73
N PRO A 21 -14.82 16.79 43.01
CA PRO A 21 -14.25 16.25 44.26
C PRO A 21 -15.21 16.31 45.50
N GLY A 22 -14.75 15.76 46.65
CA GLY A 22 -15.06 16.25 48.02
C GLY A 22 -16.27 15.67 48.78
N THR A 23 -16.34 15.64 50.13
CA THR A 23 -15.37 15.87 51.24
C THR A 23 -15.97 15.35 52.56
N ALA A 24 -15.18 14.73 53.45
CA ALA A 24 -15.39 14.77 54.92
C ALA A 24 -14.13 14.26 55.66
N TRP A 25 -13.78 14.88 56.79
CA TRP A 25 -12.54 14.67 57.54
C TRP A 25 -12.83 14.60 59.04
N ALA A 26 -12.22 13.64 59.74
CA ALA A 26 -12.08 13.60 61.20
C ALA A 26 -10.92 12.64 61.55
N ALA A 27 -10.09 13.03 62.52
CA ALA A 27 -8.90 12.30 62.98
C ALA A 27 -9.08 11.86 64.45
N GLU A 28 -7.97 11.78 65.21
CA GLU A 28 -7.86 11.46 66.65
C GLU A 28 -7.97 9.96 67.01
N GLU A 29 -7.12 9.39 67.88
CA GLU A 29 -5.94 9.87 68.63
C GLU A 29 -4.98 8.65 68.81
N LEU A 30 -3.66 8.82 68.62
CA LEU A 30 -2.59 8.85 69.66
C LEU A 30 -2.45 7.59 70.55
N SER A 31 -1.28 7.21 71.06
CA SER A 31 0.15 7.32 70.70
C SER A 31 0.93 6.80 71.90
N GLU A 32 2.02 6.05 71.73
CA GLU A 32 3.24 6.15 72.57
C GLU A 32 4.31 5.17 72.05
N GLU A 33 5.56 5.66 71.96
CA GLU A 33 6.75 4.99 71.42
C GLU A 33 7.51 4.24 72.54
N VAL A 34 8.86 4.35 72.61
CA VAL A 34 9.75 3.86 73.70
C VAL A 34 10.05 2.34 73.59
N VAL A 35 11.23 1.81 73.21
CA VAL A 35 12.62 2.35 73.08
C VAL A 35 13.42 1.62 71.97
N ILE A 36 14.29 2.37 71.25
CA ILE A 36 15.64 1.91 70.85
C ILE A 36 16.63 3.00 71.29
N GLU A 37 17.42 2.72 72.32
CA GLU A 37 18.63 3.47 72.74
C GLU A 37 19.82 2.98 71.88
N ASP A 38 20.92 3.68 71.64
CA ASP A 38 21.36 5.08 71.74
C ASP A 38 22.77 5.10 71.07
N GLU A 39 23.47 6.17 70.73
CA GLU A 39 23.34 7.63 70.90
C GLU A 39 24.10 8.22 69.67
N ALA A 40 23.65 9.32 69.04
CA ALA A 40 24.14 10.69 69.26
C ALA A 40 25.61 10.93 68.82
N VAL A 41 26.01 12.12 68.36
CA VAL A 41 25.58 13.46 68.81
C VAL A 41 25.24 14.40 67.65
N SER A 42 24.30 15.29 67.96
CA SER A 42 23.66 16.34 67.18
C SER A 42 24.51 17.61 67.01
N ASP A 43 24.03 18.50 66.12
CA ASP A 43 24.05 19.98 66.13
C ASP A 43 25.33 20.73 66.59
N LEU A 44 25.81 21.75 65.86
CA LEU A 44 25.16 23.07 65.77
C LEU A 44 25.87 23.98 64.74
N GLU A 45 25.08 24.95 64.24
CA GLU A 45 25.47 26.30 63.77
C GLU A 45 26.34 26.48 62.49
N GLU A 46 25.70 27.08 61.48
CA GLU A 46 26.03 28.35 60.77
C GLU A 46 27.41 29.04 61.04
N PRO A 47 27.97 29.88 60.13
CA PRO A 47 27.24 30.67 59.12
C PRO A 47 27.93 30.92 57.74
N GLU A 48 27.25 31.76 56.94
CA GLU A 48 27.80 32.78 56.01
C GLU A 48 28.49 32.38 54.68
N THR A 49 27.75 32.65 53.59
CA THR A 49 28.10 33.59 52.48
C THR A 49 29.56 33.65 51.99
N ASP A 50 29.87 33.52 50.70
CA ASP A 50 29.48 34.53 49.70
C ASP A 50 29.78 34.12 48.23
N ILE A 51 28.90 34.57 47.32
CA ILE A 51 29.18 35.20 46.00
C ILE A 51 29.68 34.36 44.80
N GLU A 52 28.74 34.24 43.84
CA GLU A 52 28.82 34.38 42.37
C GLU A 52 29.61 33.40 41.48
N GLU A 53 28.82 32.68 40.66
CA GLU A 53 28.83 32.65 39.17
C GLU A 53 30.17 32.92 38.44
N ILE A 54 30.56 32.19 37.40
CA ILE A 54 29.77 31.82 36.20
C ILE A 54 30.27 30.47 35.63
N GLN A 55 29.40 29.74 34.92
CA GLN A 55 29.59 29.05 33.62
C GLN A 55 29.20 27.56 33.52
N ASP A 56 28.49 27.27 32.42
CA ASP A 56 28.20 25.99 31.73
C ASP A 56 27.67 24.78 32.51
N GLU A 57 26.41 24.42 32.23
CA GLU A 57 26.00 23.03 32.09
C GLU A 57 25.19 22.81 30.80
N SER A 58 25.54 21.74 30.08
CA SER A 58 24.69 21.06 29.11
C SER A 58 23.77 20.09 29.81
N ASP A 59 22.56 19.86 29.28
CA ASP A 59 22.05 18.48 29.28
C ASP A 59 21.00 18.23 28.18
N ASP A 60 21.05 17.02 27.63
CA ASP A 60 19.99 16.43 26.81
C ASP A 60 18.91 15.84 27.75
N THR A 61 17.63 15.93 27.37
CA THR A 61 16.71 14.76 27.41
C THR A 61 15.35 15.05 26.75
N ASP A 62 14.94 14.11 25.91
CA ASP A 62 13.58 13.65 25.63
C ASP A 62 12.41 14.67 25.60
N ALA A 63 11.97 14.98 24.37
CA ALA A 63 10.62 15.47 24.09
C ALA A 63 9.89 14.46 23.19
N GLU A 64 8.75 13.93 23.66
CA GLU A 64 7.95 12.93 22.95
C GLU A 64 7.27 13.52 21.70
N VAL A 65 6.98 12.62 20.75
CA VAL A 65 6.33 12.93 19.47
C VAL A 65 4.83 12.72 19.63
N ASP A 66 4.01 13.75 19.40
CA ASP A 66 2.55 13.63 19.48
C ASP A 66 1.81 14.05 18.21
N ASP A 67 0.62 13.49 18.02
CA ASP A 67 0.01 13.18 16.73
C ASP A 67 -0.89 14.30 16.15
N PHE A 68 -1.01 14.33 14.82
CA PHE A 68 -1.88 15.28 14.08
C PHE A 68 -3.20 14.59 13.68
N SER A 69 -4.35 15.12 14.09
CA SER A 69 -5.63 14.76 13.48
C SER A 69 -6.60 15.95 13.38
N ASP A 70 -7.10 16.19 12.17
CA ASP A 70 -8.09 17.22 11.85
C ASP A 70 -9.53 16.73 12.10
N GLU A 71 -10.40 17.57 12.65
CA GLU A 71 -11.49 18.24 11.89
C GLU A 71 -12.37 19.12 12.82
N GLU A 72 -12.92 20.21 12.28
CA GLU A 72 -13.87 21.08 12.97
C GLU A 72 -15.25 20.41 13.19
N THR A 73 -16.06 20.91 14.16
CA THR A 73 -17.32 21.63 13.83
C THR A 73 -18.10 22.19 15.04
N SER A 74 -18.52 23.46 14.89
CA SER A 74 -19.78 24.10 15.34
C SER A 74 -20.32 23.98 16.79
N ASP A 75 -20.48 25.13 17.46
CA ASP A 75 -21.81 25.79 17.70
C ASP A 75 -21.59 27.16 18.41
N PHE A 76 -21.92 28.30 17.79
CA PHE A 76 -23.22 29.02 17.79
C PHE A 76 -23.49 30.00 18.96
N ALA A 77 -23.26 31.30 18.69
CA ALA A 77 -24.04 32.50 19.12
C ALA A 77 -23.54 33.67 18.23
N ASP A 78 -24.29 34.24 17.28
CA ASP A 78 -25.46 35.14 17.41
C ASP A 78 -25.09 36.38 18.26
N GLU A 79 -25.04 37.63 17.76
CA GLU A 79 -25.97 38.45 16.95
C GLU A 79 -25.15 39.47 16.09
N SER A 80 -25.63 40.24 15.08
CA SER A 80 -26.87 40.28 14.27
C SER A 80 -26.64 41.12 12.98
N LEU A 81 -27.43 40.85 11.93
CA LEU A 81 -27.94 41.68 10.81
C LEU A 81 -27.22 43.02 10.45
N THR A 82 -27.01 43.37 9.18
CA THR A 82 -28.08 43.56 8.16
C THR A 82 -27.65 43.32 6.70
N GLU A 83 -28.63 42.95 5.87
CA GLU A 83 -28.53 42.82 4.41
C GLU A 83 -28.55 44.20 3.70
N GLU A 84 -27.78 44.38 2.63
CA GLU A 84 -28.27 44.97 1.38
C GLU A 84 -27.36 44.65 0.17
N ASP A 85 -28.01 44.33 -0.95
CA ASP A 85 -27.56 44.29 -2.35
C ASP A 85 -26.36 43.44 -2.82
N THR A 86 -26.73 42.28 -3.38
CA THR A 86 -26.06 41.59 -4.48
C THR A 86 -25.85 42.47 -5.72
N GLN A 87 -24.77 42.25 -6.48
CA GLN A 87 -24.79 41.50 -7.76
C GLN A 87 -23.64 41.85 -8.74
N GLN A 88 -23.09 40.81 -9.39
CA GLN A 88 -22.28 40.82 -10.63
C GLN A 88 -20.90 41.52 -10.65
N LEU A 89 -19.86 40.74 -10.93
CA LEU A 89 -19.31 40.66 -12.30
C LEU A 89 -18.54 39.34 -12.51
N SER A 90 -18.68 38.77 -13.71
CA SER A 90 -18.02 37.53 -14.16
C SER A 90 -17.66 37.70 -15.64
N ASP A 91 -16.54 37.13 -16.07
CA ASP A 91 -15.91 37.32 -17.39
C ASP A 91 -15.43 38.79 -17.59
N ILE A 92 -14.43 39.14 -18.39
CA ILE A 92 -13.76 38.56 -19.57
C ILE A 92 -12.26 38.94 -19.39
N GLY A 93 -11.22 38.14 -19.65
CA GLY A 93 -10.83 37.45 -20.89
C GLY A 93 -9.63 38.18 -21.52
N GLU A 94 -8.72 37.45 -22.18
CA GLU A 94 -7.52 38.01 -22.80
C GLU A 94 -7.84 39.02 -23.91
N GLU A 95 -7.05 40.11 -24.02
CA GLU A 95 -6.83 40.72 -25.33
C GLU A 95 -5.43 41.35 -25.45
N ILE A 96 -4.64 40.82 -26.40
CA ILE A 96 -3.41 41.45 -26.86
C ILE A 96 -3.79 42.41 -27.98
N ALA A 97 -3.58 43.71 -27.79
CA ALA A 97 -3.69 44.70 -28.86
C ALA A 97 -2.52 45.68 -28.84
N THR A 98 -1.69 45.64 -29.87
CA THR A 98 -0.64 46.63 -30.13
C THR A 98 -1.24 47.95 -30.58
N PHE A 99 -0.88 49.08 -29.97
CA PHE A 99 -0.68 50.34 -30.68
C PHE A 99 0.21 51.31 -29.90
N SER A 100 0.99 52.10 -30.64
CA SER A 100 1.89 53.14 -30.17
C SER A 100 1.16 54.46 -29.89
N ASP A 101 1.36 55.08 -28.73
CA ASP A 101 1.99 56.41 -28.62
C ASP A 101 2.39 56.68 -27.14
N GLY A 102 3.26 57.66 -26.91
CA GLY A 102 3.81 57.97 -25.59
C GLY A 102 2.79 58.57 -24.61
N GLY A 103 2.38 57.79 -23.61
CA GLY A 103 1.61 58.25 -22.46
C GLY A 103 2.19 57.68 -21.16
N VAL A 104 2.74 58.53 -20.31
CA VAL A 104 3.29 58.14 -18.99
C VAL A 104 2.14 57.56 -18.14
N LYS A 105 2.26 56.29 -17.71
CA LYS A 105 1.35 55.70 -16.71
C LYS A 105 1.31 56.62 -15.49
N PRO A 106 0.15 56.89 -14.87
CA PRO A 106 0.11 57.63 -13.62
C PRO A 106 0.99 56.92 -12.59
N GLN A 107 2.02 57.61 -12.11
CA GLN A 107 2.98 57.07 -11.15
C GLN A 107 2.21 56.73 -9.87
N ALA A 108 2.41 55.52 -9.35
CA ALA A 108 1.70 55.06 -8.15
C ALA A 108 1.97 56.01 -6.98
N ALA A 109 0.94 56.26 -6.16
CA ALA A 109 1.06 57.20 -5.05
C ALA A 109 1.84 56.56 -3.90
N VAL A 110 2.79 57.29 -3.32
CA VAL A 110 3.47 56.84 -2.10
C VAL A 110 2.48 56.81 -0.94
N ILE A 111 2.28 55.64 -0.34
CA ILE A 111 1.47 55.43 0.87
C ILE A 111 2.32 55.72 2.12
N ALA A 112 3.55 55.19 2.14
CA ALA A 112 4.46 55.29 3.27
C ALA A 112 5.91 55.30 2.80
N LYS A 113 6.78 55.90 3.60
CA LYS A 113 8.23 55.85 3.41
C LYS A 113 8.93 55.98 4.75
N GLY A 114 10.15 55.48 4.84
CA GLY A 114 11.03 55.64 5.99
C GLY A 114 12.48 55.35 5.64
N GLU A 115 13.33 55.47 6.63
CA GLU A 115 14.78 55.27 6.57
C GLU A 115 15.15 54.40 7.78
N GLU A 116 16.04 53.44 7.59
CA GLU A 116 16.56 52.63 8.69
C GLU A 116 17.58 53.44 9.51
N GLU A 117 17.36 53.60 10.82
CA GLU A 117 18.15 54.52 11.69
C GLU A 117 19.67 54.29 11.73
N LYS A 118 20.18 53.19 11.16
CA LYS A 118 21.58 52.75 11.23
C LYS A 118 22.20 52.38 9.87
N THR A 119 21.44 52.42 8.79
CA THR A 119 21.89 52.02 7.45
C THR A 119 21.62 53.15 6.46
N SER A 120 22.05 53.01 5.20
CA SER A 120 21.72 53.99 4.14
C SER A 120 20.52 53.53 3.30
N ILE A 121 19.65 52.71 3.90
CA ILE A 121 18.48 52.11 3.25
C ILE A 121 17.23 52.97 3.48
N ILE A 122 16.57 53.32 2.38
CA ILE A 122 15.31 54.06 2.34
C ILE A 122 14.25 53.15 1.72
N TRP A 123 13.16 52.92 2.45
CA TRP A 123 12.05 52.10 1.99
C TRP A 123 10.84 52.96 1.61
N THR A 124 10.12 52.57 0.55
CA THR A 124 8.92 53.26 0.07
C THR A 124 7.83 52.27 -0.33
N VAL A 125 6.62 52.41 0.23
CA VAL A 125 5.43 51.63 -0.12
C VAL A 125 4.51 52.46 -1.01
N TYR A 126 4.08 51.88 -2.14
CA TYR A 126 3.24 52.53 -3.15
C TYR A 126 1.83 51.95 -3.22
N SER A 127 0.90 52.73 -3.78
CA SER A 127 -0.53 52.40 -3.87
C SER A 127 -0.90 51.28 -4.84
N ASP A 128 0.05 50.82 -5.66
CA ASP A 128 -0.07 49.64 -6.51
C ASP A 128 0.46 48.36 -5.84
N GLY A 129 0.92 48.46 -4.58
CA GLY A 129 1.44 47.35 -3.79
C GLY A 129 2.94 47.10 -3.96
N LYS A 130 3.69 48.02 -4.59
CA LYS A 130 5.16 47.99 -4.58
C LYS A 130 5.71 48.33 -3.19
N LEU A 131 6.65 47.53 -2.70
CA LEU A 131 7.65 47.95 -1.72
C LEU A 131 8.99 48.13 -2.47
N GLU A 132 9.56 49.32 -2.41
CA GLU A 132 10.84 49.66 -3.00
C GLU A 132 11.86 49.89 -1.89
N ILE A 133 13.00 49.20 -1.97
CA ILE A 133 14.13 49.32 -1.05
C ILE A 133 15.26 49.97 -1.85
N ASN A 134 15.53 51.25 -1.60
CA ASN A 134 16.56 52.05 -2.26
C ASN A 134 17.74 52.32 -1.33
N GLY A 135 18.91 52.62 -1.90
CA GLY A 135 20.12 52.98 -1.16
C GLY A 135 21.21 51.91 -1.23
N TYR A 136 22.24 52.07 -0.39
CA TYR A 136 23.47 51.29 -0.48
C TYR A 136 23.83 50.58 0.83
N GLY A 137 24.51 49.43 0.71
CA GLY A 137 25.03 48.66 1.84
C GLY A 137 24.04 47.65 2.42
N GLU A 138 24.26 47.29 3.68
CA GLU A 138 23.55 46.19 4.35
C GLU A 138 22.23 46.69 4.96
N MET A 139 21.13 45.95 4.74
CA MET A 139 19.86 46.15 5.47
C MET A 139 19.99 45.66 6.92
N ALA A 140 19.24 46.25 7.83
CA ALA A 140 19.20 45.84 9.23
C ALA A 140 18.63 44.41 9.42
N ASP A 141 19.16 43.69 10.43
CA ASP A 141 18.60 42.42 10.90
C ASP A 141 17.39 42.64 11.83
N TYR A 142 16.36 41.81 11.65
CA TYR A 142 15.13 41.80 12.43
C TYR A 142 14.91 40.48 13.19
N THR A 143 13.85 40.39 13.99
CA THR A 143 13.40 39.18 14.69
C THR A 143 11.88 39.04 14.58
N GLU A 144 11.31 37.87 14.91
CA GLU A 144 9.84 37.68 14.87
C GLU A 144 9.09 38.67 15.79
N ASP A 145 9.70 39.07 16.91
CA ASP A 145 9.15 40.08 17.83
C ASP A 145 9.39 41.54 17.39
N ASN A 146 10.37 41.78 16.52
CA ASN A 146 10.78 43.11 16.07
C ASN A 146 10.94 43.15 14.55
N LEU A 147 9.79 43.15 13.87
CA LEU A 147 9.69 43.18 12.41
C LEU A 147 9.83 44.62 11.84
N PRO A 148 10.29 44.77 10.59
CA PRO A 148 10.49 46.09 9.98
C PRO A 148 9.21 46.92 9.86
N GLU A 149 9.37 48.24 9.81
CA GLU A 149 8.27 49.20 9.76
C GLU A 149 7.28 48.95 8.60
N TRP A 150 7.77 48.51 7.44
CA TRP A 150 6.93 48.23 6.28
C TRP A 150 6.00 47.02 6.49
N ASN A 151 6.26 46.14 7.46
CA ASN A 151 5.37 45.03 7.81
C ASN A 151 3.98 45.51 8.31
N LYS A 152 3.87 46.76 8.78
CA LYS A 152 2.58 47.44 9.05
C LYS A 152 1.67 47.48 7.82
N TYR A 153 2.24 47.35 6.61
CA TYR A 153 1.55 47.39 5.32
C TYR A 153 1.50 46.02 4.61
N ARG A 154 1.82 44.90 5.29
CA ARG A 154 1.92 43.54 4.71
C ARG A 154 0.70 43.07 3.91
N ASP A 155 -0.49 43.54 4.27
CA ASP A 155 -1.75 43.22 3.60
C ASP A 155 -1.93 43.96 2.24
N SER A 156 -1.03 44.89 1.91
CA SER A 156 -1.01 45.67 0.66
C SER A 156 0.22 45.42 -0.22
N ILE A 157 1.32 44.93 0.34
CA ILE A 157 2.56 44.66 -0.40
C ILE A 157 2.38 43.40 -1.25
N THR A 158 2.52 43.54 -2.57
CA THR A 158 2.37 42.44 -3.54
C THR A 158 3.63 42.22 -4.38
N TYR A 159 4.53 43.20 -4.48
CA TYR A 159 5.86 42.96 -5.07
C TYR A 159 6.94 43.84 -4.45
N ILE A 160 8.17 43.32 -4.40
CA ILE A 160 9.35 44.00 -3.85
C ILE A 160 10.39 44.22 -4.97
N THR A 161 11.00 45.41 -4.98
CA THR A 161 12.23 45.67 -5.75
C THR A 161 13.31 46.24 -4.84
N VAL A 162 14.52 45.72 -4.96
CA VAL A 162 15.71 46.18 -4.24
C VAL A 162 16.63 46.96 -5.19
N ASP A 163 17.35 47.96 -4.68
CA ASP A 163 18.38 48.70 -5.41
C ASP A 163 19.56 47.81 -5.85
N GLU A 164 20.35 48.28 -6.80
CA GLU A 164 21.57 47.56 -7.24
C GLU A 164 22.73 47.69 -6.23
N ASP A 165 22.74 48.74 -5.41
CA ASP A 165 23.80 49.03 -4.42
C ASP A 165 23.57 48.37 -3.03
N VAL A 166 22.44 47.69 -2.81
CA VAL A 166 22.18 46.95 -1.56
C VAL A 166 23.01 45.66 -1.53
N THR A 167 23.83 45.49 -0.50
CA THR A 167 24.80 44.38 -0.40
C THR A 167 24.25 43.16 0.34
N VAL A 168 23.35 43.35 1.31
CA VAL A 168 22.78 42.28 2.14
C VAL A 168 21.32 42.57 2.44
N ILE A 169 20.46 41.56 2.26
CA ILE A 169 19.08 41.57 2.79
C ILE A 169 19.10 41.02 4.21
N GLY A 170 18.61 41.78 5.18
CA GLY A 170 18.65 41.42 6.59
C GLY A 170 17.74 40.24 6.98
N LYS A 171 18.04 39.64 8.13
CA LYS A 171 17.25 38.59 8.78
C LYS A 171 15.80 39.04 8.97
N TYR A 172 14.83 38.17 8.67
CA TYR A 172 13.38 38.45 8.74
C TYR A 172 12.86 39.69 7.97
N ALA A 173 13.65 40.34 7.11
CA ALA A 173 13.32 41.64 6.50
C ALA A 173 12.00 41.68 5.70
N PHE A 174 11.55 40.56 5.13
CA PHE A 174 10.31 40.45 4.36
C PHE A 174 9.43 39.29 4.85
N CYS A 175 9.56 38.86 6.11
CA CYS A 175 8.79 37.72 6.59
C CYS A 175 7.29 38.06 6.75
N SER A 176 6.44 37.03 6.67
CA SER A 176 4.99 37.08 6.88
C SER A 176 4.24 38.06 5.96
N LEU A 177 4.84 38.43 4.82
CA LEU A 177 4.19 39.21 3.77
C LEU A 177 3.27 38.30 2.93
N ASP A 178 2.19 37.82 3.54
CA ASP A 178 1.21 36.86 2.97
C ASP A 178 0.60 37.27 1.62
N LYS A 179 0.71 38.55 1.21
CA LYS A 179 0.23 39.06 -0.08
C LYS A 179 1.30 39.20 -1.16
N LEU A 180 2.58 39.07 -0.80
CA LEU A 180 3.71 39.14 -1.72
C LEU A 180 3.60 38.05 -2.79
N LEU A 181 3.69 38.45 -4.05
CA LEU A 181 3.69 37.57 -5.23
C LEU A 181 5.08 37.46 -5.85
N LYS A 182 5.88 38.53 -5.75
CA LYS A 182 7.16 38.64 -6.44
C LYS A 182 8.20 39.44 -5.65
N ILE A 183 9.45 38.99 -5.64
CA ILE A 183 10.62 39.80 -5.27
C ILE A 183 11.63 39.83 -6.43
N THR A 184 12.23 40.99 -6.65
CA THR A 184 13.37 41.16 -7.56
C THR A 184 14.55 41.81 -6.85
N ILE A 185 15.64 41.06 -6.74
CA ILE A 185 16.97 41.54 -6.38
C ILE A 185 17.76 41.62 -7.70
N PRO A 186 18.00 42.82 -8.26
CA PRO A 186 18.63 42.97 -9.58
C PRO A 186 20.11 42.54 -9.56
N GLU A 187 20.69 42.36 -10.75
CA GLU A 187 22.14 42.12 -10.91
C GLU A 187 22.92 43.35 -10.42
N GLY A 188 23.33 43.32 -9.15
CA GLY A 188 23.98 44.41 -8.42
C GLY A 188 25.00 43.87 -7.43
N ASP A 189 25.21 44.53 -6.30
CA ASP A 189 26.18 44.16 -5.25
C ASP A 189 25.63 43.25 -4.14
N CYS A 190 24.34 42.87 -4.19
CA CYS A 190 23.73 41.95 -3.24
C CYS A 190 24.41 40.56 -3.24
N VAL A 191 25.01 40.18 -2.11
CA VAL A 191 25.71 38.89 -1.91
C VAL A 191 24.99 37.92 -0.97
N GLU A 192 24.11 38.42 -0.10
CA GLU A 192 23.43 37.62 0.92
C GLU A 192 21.93 37.91 1.02
N LEU A 193 21.16 36.84 1.13
CA LEU A 193 19.77 36.85 1.58
C LEU A 193 19.73 36.26 3.01
N GLY A 194 19.47 37.09 4.01
CA GLY A 194 19.54 36.74 5.43
C GLY A 194 18.59 35.62 5.87
N ALA A 195 18.84 35.09 7.08
CA ALA A 195 18.02 34.00 7.61
C ALA A 195 16.55 34.42 7.79
N TYR A 196 15.63 33.54 7.42
CA TYR A 196 14.18 33.75 7.47
C TYR A 196 13.68 35.01 6.73
N ALA A 197 14.47 35.59 5.83
CA ALA A 197 14.17 36.87 5.18
C ALA A 197 12.83 36.88 4.43
N LEU A 198 12.39 35.78 3.80
CA LEU A 198 11.09 35.64 3.13
C LEU A 198 10.19 34.59 3.82
N LYS A 199 10.46 34.24 5.09
CA LYS A 199 9.67 33.24 5.83
C LYS A 199 8.17 33.58 5.80
N ASP A 200 7.32 32.59 5.65
CA ASP A 200 5.86 32.68 5.62
C ASP A 200 5.27 33.62 4.54
N CYS A 201 5.99 33.88 3.44
CA CYS A 201 5.45 34.57 2.27
C CYS A 201 4.55 33.65 1.43
N LYS A 202 3.37 33.29 1.96
CA LYS A 202 2.52 32.18 1.45
C LYS A 202 2.07 32.28 -0.02
N ARG A 203 2.14 33.45 -0.64
CA ARG A 203 1.75 33.68 -2.05
C ARG A 203 2.92 34.01 -2.98
N LEU A 204 4.16 33.93 -2.48
CA LEU A 204 5.36 34.25 -3.24
C LEU A 204 5.60 33.18 -4.31
N ASP A 205 5.44 33.57 -5.57
CA ASP A 205 5.61 32.72 -6.75
C ASP A 205 6.93 33.03 -7.47
N VAL A 206 7.23 34.32 -7.69
CA VAL A 206 8.39 34.74 -8.48
C VAL A 206 9.52 35.30 -7.61
N VAL A 207 10.65 34.60 -7.57
CA VAL A 207 11.88 35.04 -6.89
C VAL A 207 13.00 35.24 -7.91
N ASP A 208 13.26 36.49 -8.30
CA ASP A 208 14.38 36.85 -9.16
C ASP A 208 15.59 37.26 -8.30
N LEU A 209 16.66 36.46 -8.31
CA LEU A 209 17.91 36.69 -7.55
C LEU A 209 19.08 37.09 -8.46
N SER A 210 19.85 38.08 -8.02
CA SER A 210 21.18 38.45 -8.54
C SER A 210 22.14 37.24 -8.58
N ARG A 211 23.03 37.17 -9.59
CA ARG A 211 24.08 36.14 -9.63
C ARG A 211 25.11 36.27 -8.51
N LYS A 212 25.23 37.43 -7.85
CA LYS A 212 26.16 37.61 -6.74
C LYS A 212 25.64 37.02 -5.42
N VAL A 213 24.33 36.80 -5.27
CA VAL A 213 23.73 36.19 -4.07
C VAL A 213 24.24 34.75 -3.97
N ASN A 214 25.18 34.51 -3.05
CA ASN A 214 25.85 33.22 -2.88
C ASN A 214 25.76 32.69 -1.43
N ILE A 215 25.25 33.53 -0.53
CA ILE A 215 24.81 33.17 0.82
C ILE A 215 23.29 33.31 0.84
N ILE A 216 22.62 32.22 1.22
CA ILE A 216 21.21 32.26 1.60
C ILE A 216 21.12 31.70 3.01
N GLY A 217 20.41 32.41 3.88
CA GLY A 217 20.29 32.11 5.29
C GLY A 217 19.39 30.91 5.60
N GLU A 218 19.47 30.45 6.85
CA GLU A 218 18.59 29.42 7.39
C GLU A 218 17.13 29.84 7.23
N GLY A 219 16.26 28.91 6.80
CA GLY A 219 14.83 29.15 6.70
C GLY A 219 14.39 30.30 5.77
N ALA A 220 15.27 30.80 4.89
CA ALA A 220 15.01 32.01 4.11
C ALA A 220 13.70 31.98 3.31
N PHE A 221 13.26 30.82 2.83
CA PHE A 221 11.98 30.62 2.13
C PHE A 221 10.99 29.74 2.92
N SER A 222 11.25 29.41 4.19
CA SER A 222 10.37 28.54 4.99
C SER A 222 8.93 29.06 5.01
N GLY A 223 7.94 28.23 4.72
CA GLY A 223 6.52 28.61 4.67
C GLY A 223 6.10 29.41 3.42
N CYS A 224 6.95 29.52 2.39
CA CYS A 224 6.57 30.06 1.08
C CYS A 224 5.69 29.06 0.31
N SER A 225 4.48 28.82 0.80
CA SER A 225 3.61 27.75 0.29
C SER A 225 3.31 27.84 -1.20
N GLY A 226 3.19 29.05 -1.77
CA GLY A 226 2.90 29.28 -3.20
C GLY A 226 4.12 29.34 -4.12
N LEU A 227 5.33 29.03 -3.64
CA LEU A 227 6.56 29.08 -4.44
C LEU A 227 6.67 27.80 -5.29
N GLU A 228 6.20 27.83 -6.54
CA GLU A 228 6.24 26.63 -7.39
C GLU A 228 7.66 26.19 -7.77
N LYS A 229 8.54 27.15 -8.09
CA LYS A 229 9.86 26.90 -8.70
C LYS A 229 10.85 27.98 -8.30
N ILE A 230 12.08 27.58 -8.00
CA ILE A 230 13.16 28.53 -7.70
C ILE A 230 14.48 28.12 -8.33
N LYS A 231 15.24 29.12 -8.77
CA LYS A 231 16.61 28.96 -9.24
C LYS A 231 17.57 29.64 -8.27
N LEU A 232 18.45 28.86 -7.65
CA LEU A 232 19.47 29.37 -6.73
C LEU A 232 20.79 29.65 -7.48
N PRO A 233 21.26 30.91 -7.54
CA PRO A 233 22.55 31.25 -8.13
C PRO A 233 23.69 30.92 -7.15
N TYR A 234 24.71 30.19 -7.61
CA TYR A 234 26.02 30.04 -6.96
C TYR A 234 26.04 29.75 -5.44
N VAL A 235 24.98 29.16 -4.87
CA VAL A 235 24.85 28.90 -3.43
C VAL A 235 25.81 27.82 -2.94
N ASN A 236 26.56 28.13 -1.88
CA ASN A 236 27.56 27.22 -1.31
C ASN A 236 26.95 26.16 -0.37
N TYR A 237 25.75 26.41 0.17
CA TYR A 237 25.09 25.58 1.18
C TYR A 237 23.59 25.55 0.96
N VAL A 238 22.97 24.40 1.18
CA VAL A 238 21.52 24.28 1.40
C VAL A 238 21.34 24.24 2.92
N ARG A 239 21.05 25.40 3.53
CA ARG A 239 20.99 25.54 4.99
C ARG A 239 19.77 24.84 5.60
N LYS A 240 19.77 24.74 6.93
CA LYS A 240 18.65 24.28 7.75
C LYS A 240 17.36 25.04 7.38
N TYR A 241 16.23 24.35 7.42
CA TYR A 241 14.87 24.85 7.12
C TYR A 241 14.66 25.57 5.77
N LEU A 242 15.63 25.63 4.84
CA LEU A 242 15.67 26.61 3.74
C LEU A 242 14.34 26.74 2.97
N PHE A 243 13.70 25.62 2.63
CA PHE A 243 12.40 25.50 1.97
C PHE A 243 11.37 24.73 2.81
N LYS A 244 11.52 24.68 4.14
CA LYS A 244 10.57 23.97 5.00
C LYS A 244 9.14 24.46 4.73
N ASP A 245 8.19 23.56 4.56
CA ASP A 245 6.77 23.79 4.28
C ASP A 245 6.47 24.65 3.02
N CYS A 246 7.37 24.67 2.03
CA CYS A 246 7.06 25.16 0.69
C CYS A 246 6.20 24.14 -0.07
N THR A 247 4.90 24.08 0.24
CA THR A 247 4.02 22.99 -0.20
C THR A 247 3.90 22.86 -1.72
N ASP A 248 3.89 23.97 -2.46
CA ASP A 248 3.66 23.96 -3.91
C ASP A 248 4.99 23.85 -4.70
N LEU A 249 6.13 23.76 -4.02
CA LEU A 249 7.47 23.70 -4.63
C LEU A 249 7.71 22.41 -5.42
N GLU A 250 7.50 22.48 -6.73
CA GLU A 250 7.64 21.35 -7.65
C GLU A 250 9.10 20.98 -7.95
N SER A 251 10.00 21.97 -7.96
CA SER A 251 11.40 21.81 -8.35
C SER A 251 12.33 22.94 -7.86
N VAL A 252 13.57 22.58 -7.54
CA VAL A 252 14.66 23.53 -7.22
C VAL A 252 15.82 23.30 -8.18
N THR A 253 16.27 24.37 -8.83
CA THR A 253 17.43 24.35 -9.74
C THR A 253 18.59 25.10 -9.11
N ILE A 254 19.78 24.49 -9.07
CA ILE A 254 21.00 25.10 -8.55
C ILE A 254 21.96 25.32 -9.72
N ALA A 255 22.54 26.51 -9.84
CA ALA A 255 23.36 26.87 -11.01
C ALA A 255 24.76 26.22 -10.99
N ASP A 256 25.21 25.75 -12.16
CA ASP A 256 26.55 25.20 -12.35
C ASP A 256 27.66 26.23 -12.12
N GLY A 257 28.73 25.82 -11.44
CA GLY A 257 29.90 26.66 -11.09
C GLY A 257 30.14 26.84 -9.58
N VAL A 258 29.30 26.24 -8.73
CA VAL A 258 29.44 26.27 -7.26
C VAL A 258 30.76 25.63 -6.75
N LYS A 259 31.34 26.29 -5.72
CA LYS A 259 32.08 25.55 -4.67
C LYS A 259 31.04 24.61 -4.05
N GLY A 260 31.17 23.32 -4.32
CA GLY A 260 30.03 22.40 -4.24
C GLY A 260 29.33 22.39 -2.90
N ILE A 261 28.00 22.36 -2.93
CA ILE A 261 27.17 22.08 -1.76
C ILE A 261 27.67 20.77 -1.15
N LYS A 262 28.16 20.85 0.08
CA LYS A 262 28.67 19.71 0.84
C LYS A 262 27.56 18.93 1.54
N GLU A 263 26.50 19.60 1.94
CA GLU A 263 25.43 18.99 2.72
C GLU A 263 24.07 19.57 2.37
N ILE A 264 23.05 18.75 2.54
CA ILE A 264 21.66 19.21 2.63
C ILE A 264 21.34 19.38 4.11
N GLY A 265 21.00 20.61 4.51
CA GLY A 265 20.74 20.98 5.90
C GLY A 265 19.52 20.28 6.52
N GLU A 266 19.47 20.32 7.85
CA GLU A 266 18.37 19.73 8.62
C GLU A 266 17.02 20.34 8.20
N TYR A 267 15.99 19.51 7.98
CA TYR A 267 14.67 19.94 7.50
C TYR A 267 14.65 20.78 6.20
N ALA A 268 15.73 20.84 5.40
CA ALA A 268 15.88 21.81 4.32
C ALA A 268 14.74 21.84 3.28
N PHE A 269 14.11 20.70 3.00
CA PHE A 269 12.94 20.53 2.13
C PHE A 269 11.79 19.82 2.87
N SER A 270 11.80 19.81 4.21
CA SER A 270 10.73 19.19 4.99
C SER A 270 9.39 19.81 4.62
N GLY A 271 8.34 19.02 4.36
CA GLY A 271 7.02 19.52 4.01
C GLY A 271 6.88 20.05 2.57
N CYS A 272 7.89 19.93 1.70
CA CYS A 272 7.78 20.24 0.26
C CYS A 272 6.93 19.18 -0.47
N SER A 273 5.64 19.13 -0.19
CA SER A 273 4.73 18.05 -0.61
C SER A 273 4.57 17.92 -2.12
N SER A 274 4.77 18.99 -2.90
CA SER A 274 4.74 18.96 -4.37
C SER A 274 6.08 18.66 -5.04
N LEU A 275 7.19 18.53 -4.28
CA LEU A 275 8.53 18.34 -4.85
C LEU A 275 8.64 16.99 -5.55
N THR A 276 8.60 17.00 -6.89
CA THR A 276 8.54 15.76 -7.68
C THR A 276 9.91 15.15 -7.94
N ASN A 277 10.92 16.00 -8.08
CA ASN A 277 12.30 15.68 -8.44
C ASN A 277 13.24 16.74 -7.83
N ILE A 278 14.37 16.31 -7.29
CA ILE A 278 15.49 17.19 -6.93
C ILE A 278 16.81 16.57 -7.41
N ASN A 279 17.67 17.38 -8.02
CA ASN A 279 19.00 16.95 -8.40
C ASN A 279 20.00 17.35 -7.30
N ILE A 280 20.44 16.37 -6.51
CA ILE A 280 21.47 16.59 -5.49
C ILE A 280 22.85 16.67 -6.18
N SER A 281 23.59 17.74 -5.90
CA SER A 281 24.94 17.98 -6.44
C SER A 281 25.88 16.79 -6.22
N ASP A 282 26.72 16.49 -7.23
CA ASP A 282 27.71 15.39 -7.19
C ASP A 282 28.74 15.55 -6.04
N LYS A 283 28.84 16.74 -5.45
CA LYS A 283 29.74 17.09 -4.34
C LYS A 283 29.10 16.99 -2.95
N VAL A 284 27.83 16.58 -2.83
CA VAL A 284 27.18 16.40 -1.53
C VAL A 284 27.77 15.17 -0.82
N GLU A 285 28.20 15.37 0.42
CA GLU A 285 28.85 14.44 1.34
C GLU A 285 27.87 13.96 2.46
N ALA A 286 26.80 14.73 2.74
CA ALA A 286 25.81 14.43 3.79
C ALA A 286 24.37 14.89 3.46
N ILE A 287 23.37 14.14 3.92
CA ILE A 287 21.95 14.53 3.96
C ILE A 287 21.49 14.50 5.41
N ASN A 288 21.20 15.66 6.00
CA ASN A 288 20.93 15.76 7.45
C ASN A 288 19.50 15.32 7.84
N LYS A 289 19.22 15.30 9.15
CA LYS A 289 17.94 14.83 9.71
C LYS A 289 16.75 15.56 9.09
N TYR A 290 15.66 14.83 8.84
CA TYR A 290 14.41 15.35 8.25
C TYR A 290 14.53 16.10 6.90
N ALA A 291 15.67 16.06 6.21
CA ALA A 291 15.96 16.91 5.05
C ALA A 291 14.88 16.91 3.94
N PHE A 292 14.25 15.77 3.67
CA PHE A 292 13.15 15.59 2.71
C PHE A 292 11.88 15.02 3.38
N SER A 293 11.74 15.14 4.70
CA SER A 293 10.58 14.61 5.43
C SER A 293 9.28 15.20 4.88
N GLY A 294 8.30 14.37 4.52
CA GLY A 294 7.01 14.83 3.97
C GLY A 294 7.05 15.33 2.53
N CYS A 295 8.15 15.10 1.77
CA CYS A 295 8.18 15.30 0.31
C CYS A 295 7.32 14.26 -0.41
N SER A 296 6.00 14.30 -0.20
CA SER A 296 5.08 13.22 -0.56
C SER A 296 4.94 12.98 -2.06
N SER A 297 5.19 13.98 -2.92
CA SER A 297 5.22 13.81 -4.39
C SER A 297 6.58 13.37 -4.96
N LEU A 298 7.63 13.23 -4.13
CA LEU A 298 8.96 12.86 -4.59
C LEU A 298 8.96 11.44 -5.13
N THR A 299 9.08 11.27 -6.44
CA THR A 299 8.96 9.94 -7.08
C THR A 299 10.29 9.21 -7.18
N ASN A 300 11.38 9.97 -7.30
CA ASN A 300 12.75 9.51 -7.45
C ASN A 300 13.71 10.58 -6.91
N ILE A 301 14.87 10.16 -6.42
CA ILE A 301 15.95 11.05 -6.04
C ILE A 301 17.29 10.38 -6.40
N SER A 302 18.20 11.17 -6.98
CA SER A 302 19.58 10.74 -7.21
C SER A 302 20.44 11.26 -6.08
N ILE A 303 21.07 10.34 -5.33
CA ILE A 303 22.04 10.67 -4.27
C ILE A 303 23.44 10.48 -4.85
N SER A 304 24.37 11.39 -4.56
CA SER A 304 25.77 11.27 -4.95
C SER A 304 26.46 10.08 -4.26
N ASP A 305 27.31 9.36 -4.99
CA ASP A 305 28.17 8.30 -4.45
C ASP A 305 29.13 8.78 -3.34
N LYS A 306 29.31 10.11 -3.20
CA LYS A 306 30.12 10.73 -2.14
C LYS A 306 29.39 10.88 -0.80
N VAL A 307 28.08 10.65 -0.74
CA VAL A 307 27.34 10.76 0.52
C VAL A 307 27.75 9.64 1.48
N THR A 308 28.15 10.03 2.68
CA THR A 308 28.59 9.13 3.76
C THR A 308 27.60 9.06 4.92
N SER A 309 26.67 10.02 5.01
CA SER A 309 25.63 10.03 6.04
C SER A 309 24.26 10.45 5.48
N ILE A 310 23.22 9.75 5.95
CA ILE A 310 21.81 10.08 5.74
C ILE A 310 21.16 10.08 7.14
N GLY A 311 20.71 11.24 7.60
CA GLY A 311 20.22 11.42 8.97
C GLY A 311 18.85 10.79 9.24
N SER A 312 18.50 10.72 10.52
CA SER A 312 17.20 10.24 11.00
C SER A 312 16.05 10.96 10.29
N TYR A 313 15.02 10.20 9.90
CA TYR A 313 13.82 10.68 9.23
C TYR A 313 14.04 11.46 7.92
N ALA A 314 15.24 11.41 7.31
CA ALA A 314 15.59 12.21 6.14
C ALA A 314 14.63 12.05 4.95
N PHE A 315 14.05 10.87 4.73
CA PHE A 315 13.04 10.59 3.71
C PHE A 315 11.69 10.13 4.29
N SER A 316 11.44 10.40 5.58
CA SER A 316 10.16 10.08 6.24
C SER A 316 8.99 10.65 5.44
N ARG A 317 7.88 9.90 5.33
CA ARG A 317 6.65 10.29 4.61
C ARG A 317 6.86 10.71 3.13
N CYS A 318 7.95 10.30 2.48
CA CYS A 318 8.11 10.39 1.02
C CYS A 318 7.23 9.34 0.31
N SER A 319 5.91 9.47 0.44
CA SER A 319 4.97 8.38 0.17
C SER A 319 4.91 7.93 -1.30
N ASN A 320 5.27 8.77 -2.28
CA ASN A 320 5.39 8.37 -3.70
C ASN A 320 6.80 7.93 -4.14
N LEU A 321 7.80 7.90 -3.26
CA LEU A 321 9.17 7.49 -3.61
C LEU A 321 9.19 5.99 -3.95
N LYS A 322 9.50 5.64 -5.20
CA LYS A 322 9.41 4.25 -5.68
C LYS A 322 10.66 3.43 -5.46
N SER A 323 11.81 4.08 -5.58
CA SER A 323 13.11 3.43 -5.48
C SER A 323 14.18 4.42 -5.08
N ILE A 324 15.15 3.96 -4.28
CA ILE A 324 16.32 4.74 -3.89
C ILE A 324 17.56 3.84 -3.84
N ASN A 325 18.70 4.40 -4.24
CA ASN A 325 20.00 3.74 -4.15
C ASN A 325 20.79 4.41 -3.03
N ILE A 326 21.18 3.65 -2.01
CA ILE A 326 21.98 4.17 -0.90
C ILE A 326 23.47 4.05 -1.25
N PRO A 327 24.24 5.16 -1.19
CA PRO A 327 25.66 5.15 -1.53
C PRO A 327 26.52 4.25 -0.64
N GLN A 328 27.60 3.71 -1.23
CA GLN A 328 28.51 2.78 -0.55
C GLN A 328 29.29 3.37 0.65
N GLY A 329 29.30 4.70 0.78
CA GLY A 329 29.88 5.41 1.92
C GLY A 329 29.01 5.40 3.17
N VAL A 330 27.71 5.05 3.06
CA VAL A 330 26.76 5.05 4.18
C VAL A 330 26.90 3.76 5.00
N THR A 331 27.20 3.90 6.29
CA THR A 331 27.41 2.76 7.20
C THR A 331 26.18 2.36 8.01
N ASN A 332 25.22 3.27 8.21
CA ASN A 332 23.98 3.01 8.95
C ASN A 332 22.76 3.55 8.18
N ILE A 333 21.61 2.89 8.29
CA ILE A 333 20.31 3.52 8.02
C ILE A 333 19.76 4.00 9.37
N GLU A 334 19.67 5.32 9.54
CA GLU A 334 19.29 5.93 10.82
C GLU A 334 17.79 5.80 11.14
N GLU A 335 17.42 6.25 12.35
CA GLU A 335 16.05 6.12 12.86
C GLU A 335 15.03 6.73 11.89
N GLY A 336 14.01 5.95 11.53
CA GLY A 336 12.88 6.40 10.70
C GLY A 336 13.24 6.92 9.31
N THR A 337 14.46 6.70 8.78
CA THR A 337 14.93 7.31 7.53
C THR A 337 13.94 7.17 6.36
N PHE A 338 13.26 6.02 6.23
CA PHE A 338 12.21 5.74 5.22
C PHE A 338 10.83 5.46 5.84
N PHE A 339 10.57 5.92 7.06
CA PHE A 339 9.28 5.77 7.72
C PHE A 339 8.13 6.26 6.82
N LEU A 340 7.04 5.50 6.69
CA LEU A 340 5.89 5.84 5.83
C LEU A 340 6.23 6.12 4.34
N CYS A 341 7.29 5.53 3.79
CA CYS A 341 7.52 5.49 2.34
C CYS A 341 6.63 4.43 1.66
N GLU A 342 5.32 4.66 1.66
CA GLU A 342 4.30 3.66 1.30
C GLU A 342 4.45 3.03 -0.10
N ASN A 343 4.92 3.80 -1.09
CA ASN A 343 5.15 3.30 -2.46
C ASN A 343 6.61 2.88 -2.74
N LEU A 344 7.49 2.78 -1.73
CA LEU A 344 8.86 2.28 -1.93
C LEU A 344 8.84 0.80 -2.29
N GLU A 345 9.04 0.48 -3.57
CA GLU A 345 8.97 -0.89 -4.09
C GLU A 345 10.30 -1.64 -3.89
N SER A 346 11.43 -0.93 -4.00
CA SER A 346 12.78 -1.51 -3.93
C SER A 346 13.83 -0.49 -3.44
N ILE A 347 14.83 -0.95 -2.71
CA ILE A 347 15.97 -0.15 -2.26
C ILE A 347 17.28 -0.94 -2.41
N THR A 348 18.35 -0.28 -2.85
CA THR A 348 19.70 -0.84 -2.86
C THR A 348 20.47 -0.38 -1.63
N LEU A 349 20.87 -1.32 -0.78
CA LEU A 349 21.67 -1.09 0.44
C LEU A 349 23.18 -1.22 0.15
N PRO A 350 24.05 -0.53 0.92
CA PRO A 350 25.49 -0.60 0.72
C PRO A 350 26.10 -1.87 1.34
N GLU A 351 27.20 -2.37 0.76
CA GLU A 351 27.79 -3.66 1.19
C GLU A 351 28.34 -3.62 2.62
N ASN A 352 28.83 -2.44 3.04
CA ASN A 352 29.43 -2.18 4.35
C ASN A 352 28.41 -1.69 5.41
N LEU A 353 27.10 -1.83 5.15
CA LEU A 353 26.09 -1.43 6.11
C LEU A 353 26.22 -2.25 7.41
N ASN A 354 26.36 -1.55 8.53
CA ASN A 354 26.53 -2.09 9.87
C ASN A 354 25.19 -2.21 10.63
N GLN A 355 24.31 -1.21 10.47
CA GLN A 355 23.07 -1.10 11.25
C GLN A 355 21.88 -0.62 10.42
N ILE A 356 20.70 -1.16 10.73
CA ILE A 356 19.39 -0.58 10.39
C ILE A 356 18.73 -0.19 11.72
N SER A 357 18.50 1.09 11.95
CA SER A 357 17.99 1.64 13.22
C SER A 357 16.46 1.53 13.38
N ARG A 358 15.93 2.05 14.49
CA ARG A 358 14.51 2.03 14.84
C ARG A 358 13.61 2.55 13.71
N SER A 359 12.53 1.82 13.43
CA SER A 359 11.45 2.17 12.49
C SER A 359 11.92 2.58 11.07
N ALA A 360 13.16 2.22 10.70
CA ALA A 360 13.85 2.74 9.50
C ALA A 360 13.09 2.52 8.18
N PHE A 361 12.39 1.40 8.05
CA PHE A 361 11.50 1.06 6.93
C PHE A 361 10.05 0.80 7.38
N SER A 362 9.67 1.25 8.58
CA SER A 362 8.33 1.05 9.10
C SER A 362 7.28 1.72 8.20
N ARG A 363 6.20 0.98 7.93
CA ARG A 363 5.11 1.26 6.99
C ARG A 363 5.55 1.47 5.53
N CYS A 364 6.69 0.94 5.10
CA CYS A 364 7.05 0.78 3.68
C CYS A 364 6.19 -0.31 3.00
N SER A 365 4.87 -0.07 2.90
CA SER A 365 3.87 -1.09 2.56
C SER A 365 4.02 -1.70 1.15
N SER A 366 4.71 -1.02 0.22
CA SER A 366 5.01 -1.56 -1.12
C SER A 366 6.33 -2.31 -1.27
N LEU A 367 7.19 -2.31 -0.26
CA LEU A 367 8.49 -2.94 -0.31
C LEU A 367 8.32 -4.45 -0.50
N ASN A 368 8.75 -4.99 -1.64
CA ASN A 368 8.42 -6.37 -2.03
C ASN A 368 9.58 -7.36 -1.87
N ASN A 369 10.81 -6.87 -2.02
CA ASN A 369 12.05 -7.59 -1.76
C ASN A 369 13.10 -6.61 -1.23
N MET A 370 13.96 -7.07 -0.34
CA MET A 370 15.14 -6.36 0.14
C MET A 370 16.24 -7.37 0.43
N ASP A 371 17.41 -7.15 -0.14
CA ASP A 371 18.58 -7.96 0.11
C ASP A 371 19.39 -7.31 1.26
N LEU A 372 19.41 -7.95 2.43
CA LEU A 372 20.18 -7.46 3.58
C LEU A 372 21.68 -7.75 3.37
N PRO A 373 22.57 -6.76 3.53
CA PRO A 373 24.00 -6.93 3.28
C PRO A 373 24.67 -7.80 4.34
N LYS A 374 25.66 -8.61 3.92
CA LYS A 374 26.34 -9.59 4.78
C LYS A 374 27.09 -8.96 5.97
N GLY A 375 27.45 -7.67 5.88
CA GLY A 375 28.12 -6.93 6.94
C GLY A 375 27.24 -6.64 8.16
N LEU A 376 25.91 -6.60 7.97
CA LEU A 376 24.92 -6.12 8.94
C LEU A 376 25.03 -6.82 10.30
N LYS A 377 24.99 -6.02 11.38
CA LYS A 377 25.14 -6.45 12.79
C LYS A 377 23.86 -6.32 13.61
N SER A 378 23.11 -5.24 13.38
CA SER A 378 21.95 -4.88 14.20
C SER A 378 20.74 -4.47 13.35
N ILE A 379 19.55 -4.87 13.82
CA ILE A 379 18.25 -4.45 13.29
C ILE A 379 17.41 -3.91 14.46
N GLY A 380 17.09 -2.61 14.40
CA GLY A 380 16.44 -1.85 15.47
C GLY A 380 14.93 -2.07 15.59
N TYR A 381 14.35 -1.53 16.66
CA TYR A 381 12.93 -1.71 17.01
C TYR A 381 12.01 -1.33 15.85
N GLU A 382 10.99 -2.13 15.54
CA GLU A 382 10.04 -1.88 14.44
C GLU A 382 10.66 -1.68 13.03
N ALA A 383 11.92 -2.06 12.78
CA ALA A 383 12.63 -1.69 11.55
C ALA A 383 11.87 -1.93 10.25
N PHE A 384 11.05 -2.99 10.16
CA PHE A 384 10.19 -3.31 9.01
C PHE A 384 8.69 -3.41 9.36
N LEU A 385 8.24 -2.86 10.51
CA LEU A 385 6.84 -2.87 10.95
C LEU A 385 5.89 -2.49 9.79
N GLY A 386 4.92 -3.34 9.45
CA GLY A 386 3.93 -3.05 8.41
C GLY A 386 4.45 -3.04 6.96
N CYS A 387 5.58 -3.68 6.66
CA CYS A 387 6.03 -3.95 5.28
C CYS A 387 5.15 -5.01 4.59
N SER A 388 3.87 -4.69 4.37
CA SER A 388 2.81 -5.65 4.03
C SER A 388 2.96 -6.38 2.68
N ARG A 389 3.85 -5.92 1.78
CA ARG A 389 4.17 -6.60 0.51
C ARG A 389 5.49 -7.36 0.51
N LEU A 390 6.27 -7.33 1.60
CA LEU A 390 7.54 -8.02 1.73
C LEU A 390 7.28 -9.54 1.80
N LYS A 391 7.70 -10.28 0.78
CA LYS A 391 7.37 -11.72 0.66
C LYS A 391 8.35 -12.64 1.36
N SER A 392 9.62 -12.25 1.37
CA SER A 392 10.69 -13.00 1.99
C SER A 392 11.79 -12.07 2.44
N ILE A 393 12.43 -12.43 3.54
CA ILE A 393 13.68 -11.78 3.96
C ILE A 393 14.63 -12.83 4.53
N ASP A 394 15.89 -12.72 4.14
CA ASP A 394 16.98 -13.57 4.61
C ASP A 394 17.84 -12.75 5.57
N ILE A 395 17.79 -13.07 6.87
CA ILE A 395 18.58 -12.38 7.89
C ILE A 395 20.03 -12.91 7.79
N PRO A 396 21.04 -12.06 7.57
CA PRO A 396 22.40 -12.53 7.34
C PRO A 396 23.09 -13.01 8.63
N GLU A 397 23.98 -13.99 8.52
CA GLU A 397 24.72 -14.62 9.63
C GLU A 397 25.54 -13.63 10.50
N GLY A 398 25.81 -12.43 9.98
CA GLY A 398 26.51 -11.37 10.71
C GLY A 398 25.68 -10.68 11.81
N VAL A 399 24.35 -10.85 11.79
CA VAL A 399 23.42 -10.15 12.71
C VAL A 399 23.44 -10.80 14.09
N THR A 400 23.81 -10.02 15.10
CA THR A 400 23.89 -10.46 16.51
C THR A 400 22.84 -9.80 17.41
N SER A 401 22.19 -8.73 16.94
CA SER A 401 21.16 -7.99 17.68
C SER A 401 19.94 -7.74 16.79
N ILE A 402 18.76 -8.16 17.26
CA ILE A 402 17.48 -7.85 16.63
C ILE A 402 16.53 -7.43 17.76
N ALA A 403 15.89 -6.27 17.61
CA ALA A 403 14.96 -5.73 18.60
C ALA A 403 13.51 -6.19 18.37
N ASN A 404 12.62 -5.85 19.30
CA ASN A 404 11.19 -6.20 19.24
C ASN A 404 10.49 -5.67 17.97
N SER A 405 9.35 -6.28 17.62
CA SER A 405 8.44 -5.80 16.56
C SER A 405 9.05 -5.65 15.14
N VAL A 406 10.23 -6.22 14.88
CA VAL A 406 10.98 -5.96 13.63
C VAL A 406 10.23 -6.32 12.35
N PHE A 407 9.46 -7.42 12.33
CA PHE A 407 8.59 -7.80 11.21
C PHE A 407 7.11 -7.83 11.60
N GLU A 408 6.71 -7.08 12.62
CA GLU A 408 5.30 -6.94 13.00
C GLU A 408 4.49 -6.40 11.81
N ASP A 409 3.22 -6.78 11.67
CA ASP A 409 2.32 -6.41 10.55
C ASP A 409 2.85 -6.73 9.12
N CYS A 410 3.92 -7.52 8.97
CA CYS A 410 4.43 -7.98 7.67
C CYS A 410 3.53 -9.08 7.06
N SER A 411 2.27 -8.74 6.84
CA SER A 411 1.19 -9.63 6.40
C SER A 411 1.43 -10.34 5.07
N GLY A 412 2.34 -9.87 4.23
CA GLY A 412 2.78 -10.53 2.99
C GLY A 412 3.91 -11.55 3.14
N LEU A 413 4.51 -11.67 4.33
CA LEU A 413 5.73 -12.44 4.57
C LEU A 413 5.44 -13.94 4.56
N GLU A 414 5.87 -14.63 3.51
CA GLU A 414 5.66 -16.08 3.32
C GLU A 414 6.84 -16.92 3.86
N LYS A 415 8.05 -16.36 3.92
CA LYS A 415 9.28 -17.05 4.31
C LYS A 415 10.28 -16.12 5.01
N VAL A 416 10.89 -16.60 6.10
CA VAL A 416 12.02 -15.95 6.76
C VAL A 416 13.10 -16.99 7.03
N ASN A 417 14.36 -16.67 6.70
CA ASN A 417 15.50 -17.47 7.14
C ASN A 417 16.13 -16.79 8.37
N ILE A 418 16.11 -17.48 9.52
CA ILE A 418 16.78 -17.06 10.76
C ILE A 418 18.12 -17.79 10.83
N PRO A 419 19.27 -17.08 10.90
CA PRO A 419 20.58 -17.71 10.87
C PRO A 419 20.96 -18.33 12.22
N GLU A 420 21.83 -19.34 12.17
CA GLU A 420 22.52 -19.86 13.35
C GLU A 420 23.41 -18.75 13.94
N GLY A 421 23.17 -18.40 15.21
CA GLY A 421 23.79 -17.26 15.89
C GLY A 421 22.77 -16.39 16.63
N ILE A 422 21.53 -16.32 16.13
CA ILE A 422 20.43 -15.66 16.84
C ILE A 422 20.06 -16.48 18.08
N THR A 423 20.08 -15.84 19.25
CA THR A 423 19.82 -16.50 20.55
C THR A 423 18.39 -16.30 21.05
N THR A 424 17.69 -15.27 20.59
CA THR A 424 16.34 -14.92 21.06
C THR A 424 15.43 -14.61 19.89
N ILE A 425 14.26 -15.23 19.85
CA ILE A 425 13.12 -14.75 19.06
C ILE A 425 12.37 -13.77 19.96
N VAL A 426 12.56 -12.49 19.67
CA VAL A 426 12.14 -11.37 20.51
C VAL A 426 10.65 -11.10 20.43
N SER A 427 10.16 -10.25 21.35
CA SER A 427 8.73 -9.98 21.48
C SER A 427 8.16 -9.34 20.21
N HIS A 428 6.97 -9.79 19.80
CA HIS A 428 6.26 -9.36 18.57
C HIS A 428 7.03 -9.50 17.24
N MET A 429 8.15 -10.25 17.21
CA MET A 429 9.07 -10.29 16.05
C MET A 429 8.40 -10.57 14.70
N PHE A 430 7.40 -11.47 14.66
CA PHE A 430 6.60 -11.80 13.48
C PHE A 430 5.09 -11.65 13.75
N ASP A 431 4.70 -10.77 14.69
CA ASP A 431 3.29 -10.55 14.99
C ASP A 431 2.53 -10.04 13.75
N GLY A 432 1.30 -10.48 13.51
CA GLY A 432 0.54 -10.11 12.31
C GLY A 432 1.11 -10.59 10.96
N CYS A 433 2.14 -11.46 10.94
CA CYS A 433 2.69 -12.08 9.71
C CYS A 433 1.73 -13.12 9.11
N SER A 434 0.53 -12.69 8.73
CA SER A 434 -0.60 -13.54 8.35
C SER A 434 -0.38 -14.41 7.11
N SER A 435 0.63 -14.17 6.26
CA SER A 435 0.99 -15.07 5.14
C SER A 435 2.00 -16.16 5.49
N LEU A 436 2.63 -16.11 6.66
CA LEU A 436 3.66 -17.05 7.09
C LEU A 436 3.02 -18.42 7.36
N LYS A 437 3.50 -19.48 6.71
CA LYS A 437 2.91 -20.84 6.79
C LYS A 437 3.66 -21.77 7.73
N THR A 438 4.98 -21.63 7.75
CA THR A 438 5.92 -22.46 8.52
C THR A 438 7.13 -21.62 8.85
N ILE A 439 7.72 -21.79 10.03
CA ILE A 439 9.00 -21.16 10.37
C ILE A 439 9.93 -22.15 11.09
N THR A 440 11.23 -22.04 10.81
CA THR A 440 12.27 -22.84 11.45
C THR A 440 13.11 -21.98 12.38
N ILE A 441 13.16 -22.39 13.64
CA ILE A 441 13.90 -21.75 14.73
C ILE A 441 15.22 -22.52 14.91
N PRO A 442 16.39 -21.88 14.67
CA PRO A 442 17.69 -22.54 14.64
C PRO A 442 18.15 -23.04 16.02
N LYS A 443 19.21 -23.86 16.04
CA LYS A 443 19.71 -24.50 17.27
C LYS A 443 20.30 -23.50 18.27
N SER A 444 20.76 -22.34 17.80
CA SER A 444 21.27 -21.25 18.62
C SER A 444 20.23 -20.57 19.52
N VAL A 445 18.93 -20.71 19.24
CA VAL A 445 17.88 -20.02 20.00
C VAL A 445 17.67 -20.64 21.38
N THR A 446 17.81 -19.81 22.41
CA THR A 446 17.62 -20.15 23.83
C THR A 446 16.42 -19.43 24.47
N ARG A 447 15.75 -18.50 23.76
CA ARG A 447 14.53 -17.85 24.23
C ARG A 447 13.56 -17.52 23.10
N ILE A 448 12.26 -17.73 23.33
CA ILE A 448 11.15 -17.26 22.48
C ILE A 448 10.19 -16.46 23.36
N GLU A 449 9.97 -15.19 23.03
CA GLU A 449 9.27 -14.23 23.88
C GLU A 449 7.77 -14.06 23.53
N ASN A 450 7.12 -13.06 24.12
CA ASN A 450 5.68 -12.81 24.01
C ASN A 450 5.29 -12.42 22.59
N CYS A 451 4.17 -12.96 22.10
CA CYS A 451 3.58 -12.66 20.80
C CYS A 451 4.54 -12.75 19.59
N ALA A 452 5.67 -13.48 19.73
CA ALA A 452 6.64 -13.69 18.65
C ALA A 452 6.00 -14.18 17.33
N PHE A 453 4.90 -14.92 17.43
CA PHE A 453 4.04 -15.43 16.36
C PHE A 453 2.55 -15.14 16.64
N GLY A 454 2.25 -13.95 17.17
CA GLY A 454 0.89 -13.44 17.29
C GLY A 454 0.23 -13.21 15.93
N TYR A 455 -1.10 -13.29 15.86
CA TYR A 455 -1.95 -12.96 14.70
C TYR A 455 -1.44 -13.54 13.36
N CYS A 456 -0.79 -14.71 13.42
CA CYS A 456 -0.20 -15.41 12.26
C CYS A 456 -1.24 -16.35 11.64
N ASP A 457 -2.30 -15.77 11.05
CA ASP A 457 -3.51 -16.47 10.59
C ASP A 457 -3.32 -17.69 9.67
N ASN A 458 -2.20 -17.81 8.96
CA ASN A 458 -1.91 -18.96 8.10
C ASN A 458 -0.75 -19.84 8.59
N LEU A 459 -0.19 -19.59 9.78
CA LEU A 459 0.87 -20.40 10.36
C LEU A 459 0.30 -21.77 10.73
N LEU A 460 0.90 -22.84 10.19
CA LEU A 460 0.48 -24.22 10.36
C LEU A 460 1.40 -24.96 11.34
N SER A 461 2.71 -24.71 11.24
CA SER A 461 3.72 -25.32 12.09
C SER A 461 4.91 -24.43 12.42
N ILE A 462 5.54 -24.70 13.57
CA ILE A 462 6.79 -24.09 14.02
C ILE A 462 7.79 -25.22 14.31
N ASP A 463 8.98 -25.14 13.73
CA ASP A 463 10.04 -26.11 13.89
C ASP A 463 11.08 -25.55 14.87
N ILE A 464 11.29 -26.21 16.01
CA ILE A 464 12.22 -25.77 17.04
C ILE A 464 13.37 -26.78 17.10
N LEU A 465 14.52 -26.40 16.53
CA LEU A 465 15.67 -27.30 16.38
C LEU A 465 16.59 -27.35 17.60
N GLY A 466 16.56 -26.32 18.46
CA GLY A 466 17.25 -26.30 19.75
C GLY A 466 16.46 -27.02 20.85
N ASP A 467 17.15 -27.55 21.86
CA ASP A 467 16.55 -28.31 22.98
C ASP A 467 16.83 -27.68 24.37
N LYS A 468 17.46 -26.49 24.39
CA LYS A 468 17.82 -25.70 25.57
C LYS A 468 17.27 -24.28 25.43
N LEU A 469 15.96 -24.13 25.55
CA LEU A 469 15.31 -22.84 25.42
C LEU A 469 14.28 -22.57 26.52
N THR A 470 13.90 -21.30 26.65
CA THR A 470 12.70 -20.84 27.36
C THR A 470 11.67 -20.36 26.34
N ILE A 471 10.38 -20.59 26.60
CA ILE A 471 9.29 -20.22 25.70
C ILE A 471 8.22 -19.47 26.50
N SER A 472 7.77 -18.33 26.00
CA SER A 472 6.58 -17.67 26.54
C SER A 472 5.31 -18.47 26.27
N SER A 473 4.45 -18.62 27.28
CA SER A 473 3.09 -19.17 27.11
C SER A 473 2.22 -18.34 26.16
N ALA A 474 2.61 -17.09 25.87
CA ALA A 474 1.97 -16.19 24.93
C ALA A 474 2.74 -16.04 23.59
N MET A 475 3.72 -16.91 23.26
CA MET A 475 4.46 -16.79 22.00
C MET A 475 3.58 -16.88 20.74
N ILE A 476 2.42 -17.53 20.85
CA ILE A 476 1.36 -17.60 19.83
C ILE A 476 0.11 -16.97 20.44
N LEU A 477 -0.50 -16.02 19.73
CA LEU A 477 -1.77 -15.38 20.08
C LEU A 477 -2.67 -15.35 18.84
N ASP A 478 -3.93 -15.75 18.98
CA ASP A 478 -4.99 -15.72 17.94
C ASP A 478 -4.69 -16.38 16.57
N SER A 479 -3.60 -17.15 16.43
CA SER A 479 -3.22 -17.84 15.20
C SER A 479 -4.09 -19.09 14.94
N GLU A 480 -5.35 -18.91 14.51
CA GLU A 480 -6.39 -19.94 14.43
C GLU A 480 -6.02 -21.22 13.65
N LYS A 481 -5.12 -21.14 12.67
CA LYS A 481 -4.71 -22.27 11.82
C LYS A 481 -3.53 -23.07 12.35
N MET A 482 -2.94 -22.65 13.47
CA MET A 482 -1.76 -23.29 14.04
C MET A 482 -2.09 -24.72 14.51
N ARG A 483 -1.40 -25.72 13.94
CA ARG A 483 -1.68 -27.14 14.19
C ARG A 483 -0.61 -27.84 15.01
N SER A 484 0.67 -27.59 14.73
CA SER A 484 1.75 -28.40 15.28
C SER A 484 3.05 -27.67 15.58
N ILE A 485 3.65 -27.96 16.74
CA ILE A 485 5.03 -27.56 17.05
C ILE A 485 5.90 -28.81 16.91
N ARG A 486 6.98 -28.71 16.12
CA ARG A 486 7.91 -29.79 15.83
C ARG A 486 9.21 -29.54 16.60
N PHE A 487 9.33 -30.13 17.78
CA PHE A 487 10.42 -29.90 18.73
C PHE A 487 11.48 -31.00 18.64
N ALA A 488 12.74 -30.63 18.41
CA ALA A 488 13.85 -31.57 18.33
C ALA A 488 14.23 -32.18 19.69
N GLY A 489 13.88 -31.53 20.80
CA GLY A 489 14.09 -32.06 22.14
C GLY A 489 13.11 -33.18 22.53
N THR A 490 13.41 -33.84 23.66
CA THR A 490 12.55 -34.92 24.20
C THR A 490 11.30 -34.34 24.87
N LYS A 491 10.30 -35.20 25.11
CA LYS A 491 9.07 -34.78 25.80
C LYS A 491 9.35 -34.24 27.21
N GLU A 492 10.27 -34.84 27.94
CA GLU A 492 10.64 -34.42 29.30
C GLU A 492 11.22 -33.00 29.30
N LYS A 493 11.96 -32.63 28.25
CA LYS A 493 12.48 -31.26 28.07
C LYS A 493 11.36 -30.27 27.76
N TRP A 494 10.37 -30.66 26.95
CA TRP A 494 9.21 -29.83 26.65
C TRP A 494 8.31 -29.62 27.87
N ASP A 495 7.98 -30.70 28.58
CA ASP A 495 7.13 -30.63 29.78
C ASP A 495 7.79 -29.76 30.88
N ALA A 496 9.13 -29.73 30.94
CA ALA A 496 9.90 -28.84 31.82
C ALA A 496 9.81 -27.34 31.45
N LEU A 497 9.38 -26.99 30.24
CA LEU A 497 9.12 -25.58 29.84
C LEU A 497 7.83 -25.04 30.48
N ASN A 498 6.94 -25.91 30.96
CA ASN A 498 5.66 -25.54 31.57
C ASN A 498 4.75 -24.65 30.69
N VAL A 499 4.79 -24.85 29.36
CA VAL A 499 3.93 -24.18 28.38
C VAL A 499 2.83 -25.09 27.85
N GLN A 500 1.66 -24.52 27.56
CA GLN A 500 0.54 -25.22 26.92
C GLN A 500 -0.14 -24.30 25.90
N PHE A 501 -0.41 -24.83 24.71
CA PHE A 501 -1.06 -24.12 23.62
C PHE A 501 -2.36 -24.86 23.24
N ALA A 502 -3.48 -24.14 23.19
CA ALA A 502 -4.78 -24.75 22.88
C ALA A 502 -4.84 -25.20 21.42
N ASN A 503 -5.35 -26.41 21.17
CA ASN A 503 -5.49 -27.02 19.84
C ASN A 503 -4.20 -27.27 19.04
N VAL A 504 -3.01 -27.10 19.64
CA VAL A 504 -1.71 -27.35 18.99
C VAL A 504 -1.12 -28.68 19.48
N THR A 505 -0.72 -29.55 18.56
CA THR A 505 -0.05 -30.82 18.85
C THR A 505 1.47 -30.65 18.87
N VAL A 506 2.14 -31.13 19.90
CA VAL A 506 3.61 -31.08 19.98
C VAL A 506 4.20 -32.44 19.60
N TYR A 507 5.11 -32.43 18.62
CA TYR A 507 5.91 -33.58 18.20
C TYR A 507 7.31 -33.46 18.78
N TYR A 508 7.82 -34.55 19.37
CA TYR A 508 9.08 -34.58 20.11
C TYR A 508 10.14 -35.42 19.38
N ASN A 509 11.42 -35.14 19.63
CA ASN A 509 12.54 -35.77 18.93
C ASN A 509 12.47 -35.56 17.40
N TYR A 510 11.95 -34.41 16.97
CA TYR A 510 11.83 -34.07 15.55
C TYR A 510 13.20 -33.95 14.88
N ASP A 511 13.40 -34.75 13.83
CA ASP A 511 14.49 -34.59 12.86
C ASP A 511 13.90 -34.12 11.52
N PRO A 512 14.29 -32.95 10.99
CA PRO A 512 13.86 -32.49 9.66
C PRO A 512 14.16 -33.47 8.52
N ASN A 513 15.06 -34.44 8.72
CA ASN A 513 15.53 -35.40 7.71
C ASN A 513 14.95 -36.81 7.87
N HIS A 514 14.02 -37.03 8.81
CA HIS A 514 13.39 -38.35 9.01
C HIS A 514 12.61 -38.82 7.77
N GLU A 515 12.49 -40.14 7.57
CA GLU A 515 11.57 -40.68 6.56
C GLU A 515 10.12 -40.49 7.02
N HIS A 516 9.34 -39.74 6.25
CA HIS A 516 7.95 -39.44 6.60
C HIS A 516 7.04 -40.68 6.45
N HIS A 517 6.51 -41.17 7.57
CA HIS A 517 5.47 -42.20 7.56
C HIS A 517 4.07 -41.58 7.58
N TYR A 518 3.54 -41.32 6.40
CA TYR A 518 2.22 -40.71 6.21
C TYR A 518 1.07 -41.70 6.40
N VAL A 519 0.16 -41.38 7.33
CA VAL A 519 -1.13 -42.05 7.51
C VAL A 519 -2.27 -41.13 7.09
N THR A 520 -3.36 -41.69 6.59
CA THR A 520 -4.56 -40.91 6.26
C THR A 520 -5.30 -40.51 7.53
N GLU A 521 -5.40 -39.21 7.81
CA GLU A 521 -6.13 -38.67 8.95
C GLU A 521 -7.60 -38.42 8.60
N SER A 522 -7.86 -37.77 7.47
CA SER A 522 -9.21 -37.40 7.04
C SER A 522 -9.47 -37.73 5.57
N ILE A 523 -10.68 -38.21 5.27
CA ILE A 523 -11.17 -38.37 3.90
C ILE A 523 -12.53 -37.68 3.81
N THR A 524 -12.68 -36.77 2.85
CA THR A 524 -13.99 -36.21 2.46
C THR A 524 -14.55 -36.99 1.27
N ASP A 525 -15.81 -37.44 1.40
CA ASP A 525 -16.45 -38.36 0.46
C ASP A 525 -16.32 -37.94 -1.02
N VAL A 526 -15.65 -38.77 -1.81
CA VAL A 526 -15.68 -38.67 -3.27
C VAL A 526 -17.03 -39.15 -3.80
N THR A 527 -17.60 -38.39 -4.74
CA THR A 527 -18.83 -38.78 -5.43
C THR A 527 -18.56 -38.90 -6.93
N CYS A 528 -19.46 -39.54 -7.68
CA CYS A 528 -19.37 -39.64 -9.14
C CYS A 528 -19.27 -38.31 -9.91
N THR A 529 -19.40 -37.15 -9.26
CA THR A 529 -19.34 -35.81 -9.88
C THR A 529 -18.67 -34.72 -9.04
N LYS A 530 -18.14 -35.04 -7.85
CA LYS A 530 -17.44 -34.09 -6.97
C LYS A 530 -16.22 -34.79 -6.40
N ASP A 531 -15.06 -34.20 -6.60
CA ASP A 531 -13.79 -34.66 -6.05
C ASP A 531 -13.88 -34.71 -4.51
N GLY A 532 -13.30 -35.76 -3.94
CA GLY A 532 -12.98 -35.84 -2.52
C GLY A 532 -11.59 -35.28 -2.25
N LYS A 533 -11.26 -35.08 -0.97
CA LYS A 533 -9.91 -34.84 -0.49
C LYS A 533 -9.52 -35.95 0.49
N GLU A 534 -8.28 -36.40 0.40
CA GLU A 534 -7.62 -37.24 1.40
C GLU A 534 -6.45 -36.45 2.00
N GLU A 535 -6.49 -36.23 3.31
CA GLU A 535 -5.47 -35.54 4.10
C GLU A 535 -4.57 -36.60 4.76
N LYS A 536 -3.26 -36.48 4.52
CA LYS A 536 -2.25 -37.40 5.03
C LYS A 536 -1.31 -36.67 5.95
N VAL A 537 -1.08 -37.23 7.14
CA VAL A 537 -0.26 -36.67 8.21
C VAL A 537 0.86 -37.66 8.55
N CYS A 538 2.09 -37.17 8.69
CA CYS A 538 3.20 -37.97 9.15
C CYS A 538 3.07 -38.25 10.66
N THR A 539 3.11 -39.51 11.07
CA THR A 539 2.96 -39.91 12.48
C THR A 539 4.08 -39.41 13.40
N LEU A 540 5.26 -39.10 12.83
CA LEU A 540 6.46 -38.73 13.58
C LEU A 540 6.61 -37.21 13.78
N CYS A 541 6.10 -36.39 12.86
CA CYS A 541 6.31 -34.95 12.88
C CYS A 541 5.04 -34.10 12.66
N GLY A 542 3.90 -34.69 12.30
CA GLY A 542 2.67 -33.94 12.01
C GLY A 542 2.68 -33.15 10.71
N ASP A 543 3.74 -33.25 9.91
CA ASP A 543 3.77 -32.71 8.55
C ASP A 543 2.64 -33.33 7.73
N PHE A 544 1.95 -32.55 6.91
CA PHE A 544 0.75 -33.01 6.22
C PHE A 544 0.59 -32.47 4.81
N TYR A 545 -0.08 -33.25 3.97
CA TYR A 545 -0.48 -32.82 2.63
C TYR A 545 -1.87 -33.33 2.26
N GLU A 546 -2.59 -32.53 1.46
CA GLU A 546 -3.85 -32.92 0.86
C GLU A 546 -3.62 -33.55 -0.52
N THR A 547 -4.34 -34.64 -0.81
CA THR A 547 -4.48 -35.20 -2.16
C THR A 547 -5.93 -35.10 -2.63
N ILE A 548 -6.12 -34.78 -3.92
CA ILE A 548 -7.46 -34.68 -4.50
C ILE A 548 -7.86 -36.04 -5.08
N ILE A 549 -8.81 -36.71 -4.42
CA ILE A 549 -9.44 -37.92 -4.97
C ILE A 549 -10.41 -37.49 -6.07
N LYS A 550 -9.96 -37.58 -7.32
CA LYS A 550 -10.76 -37.22 -8.50
C LYS A 550 -12.05 -38.04 -8.57
N ALA A 551 -13.16 -37.37 -8.89
CA ALA A 551 -14.46 -38.01 -9.08
C ALA A 551 -14.37 -39.13 -10.15
N PRO A 552 -14.65 -40.41 -9.83
CA PRO A 552 -14.40 -41.54 -10.73
C PRO A 552 -15.37 -41.64 -11.92
N GLY A 553 -16.25 -40.65 -12.11
CA GLY A 553 -17.30 -40.68 -13.13
C GLY A 553 -18.35 -41.76 -12.86
N HIS A 554 -18.77 -42.47 -13.92
CA HIS A 554 -19.74 -43.58 -13.84
C HIS A 554 -19.17 -44.85 -14.46
N SER A 555 -18.94 -45.88 -13.65
CA SER A 555 -18.54 -47.22 -14.08
C SER A 555 -19.79 -48.09 -14.29
N TRP A 556 -20.06 -48.51 -15.52
CA TRP A 556 -21.27 -49.22 -15.91
C TRP A 556 -21.02 -50.73 -16.04
N ASN A 557 -22.00 -51.57 -15.70
CA ASN A 557 -21.96 -53.02 -15.95
C ASN A 557 -22.03 -53.35 -17.46
N ASP A 558 -21.87 -54.62 -17.84
CA ASP A 558 -21.80 -55.07 -19.25
C ASP A 558 -23.08 -54.87 -20.09
N GLY A 559 -24.15 -54.44 -19.42
CA GLY A 559 -25.44 -54.12 -19.98
C GLY A 559 -26.31 -55.34 -20.28
N GLU A 560 -27.59 -55.26 -19.97
CA GLU A 560 -28.55 -56.35 -20.15
C GLU A 560 -29.53 -56.03 -21.30
N VAL A 561 -29.72 -56.95 -22.25
CA VAL A 561 -30.65 -56.74 -23.37
C VAL A 561 -32.08 -56.92 -22.88
N THR A 562 -32.72 -55.81 -22.55
CA THR A 562 -34.06 -55.79 -21.95
C THR A 562 -35.20 -55.82 -22.97
N THR A 563 -34.93 -55.49 -24.25
CA THR A 563 -35.89 -55.70 -25.35
C THR A 563 -35.13 -56.02 -26.64
N PRO A 564 -35.40 -57.15 -27.34
CA PRO A 564 -34.78 -57.46 -28.63
C PRO A 564 -35.37 -56.62 -29.78
N ALA A 565 -34.59 -56.44 -30.86
CA ALA A 565 -34.99 -55.67 -32.04
C ALA A 565 -35.84 -56.48 -33.04
N THR A 566 -36.61 -55.77 -33.86
CA THR A 566 -37.47 -56.31 -34.94
C THR A 566 -37.41 -55.38 -36.18
N CYS A 567 -38.15 -55.70 -37.26
CA CYS A 567 -38.07 -55.02 -38.56
C CYS A 567 -38.38 -53.51 -38.57
N THR A 568 -39.11 -53.00 -37.56
CA THR A 568 -39.48 -51.57 -37.44
C THR A 568 -39.27 -50.99 -36.05
N VAL A 569 -38.85 -51.82 -35.10
CA VAL A 569 -38.74 -51.45 -33.68
C VAL A 569 -37.38 -51.87 -33.16
N LYS A 570 -36.59 -50.85 -32.84
CA LYS A 570 -35.26 -50.94 -32.25
C LYS A 570 -35.31 -51.64 -30.89
N GLY A 571 -34.31 -52.46 -30.61
CA GLY A 571 -34.10 -53.08 -29.30
C GLY A 571 -33.47 -52.11 -28.30
N GLU A 572 -33.37 -52.49 -27.03
CA GLU A 572 -32.77 -51.64 -25.99
C GLU A 572 -31.95 -52.49 -25.00
N LYS A 573 -30.69 -52.07 -24.79
CA LYS A 573 -29.73 -52.65 -23.84
C LYS A 573 -29.48 -51.67 -22.69
N THR A 574 -29.50 -52.18 -21.47
CA THR A 574 -29.60 -51.37 -20.23
C THR A 574 -28.36 -51.54 -19.37
N TYR A 575 -27.64 -50.45 -19.13
CA TYR A 575 -26.38 -50.41 -18.40
C TYR A 575 -26.57 -49.67 -17.08
N THR A 576 -26.23 -50.30 -15.96
CA THR A 576 -26.34 -49.74 -14.60
C THR A 576 -24.95 -49.40 -14.06
N CYS A 577 -24.79 -48.19 -13.54
CA CYS A 577 -23.59 -47.73 -12.86
C CYS A 577 -23.48 -48.48 -11.52
N THR A 578 -22.47 -49.32 -11.37
CA THR A 578 -22.32 -50.24 -10.23
C THR A 578 -22.03 -49.51 -8.91
N VAL A 579 -21.54 -48.27 -8.97
CA VAL A 579 -21.16 -47.46 -7.81
C VAL A 579 -22.32 -46.61 -7.28
N CYS A 580 -23.17 -46.06 -8.15
CA CYS A 580 -24.23 -45.12 -7.73
C CYS A 580 -25.64 -45.45 -8.26
N ASN A 581 -25.84 -46.64 -8.84
CA ASN A 581 -27.13 -47.14 -9.37
C ASN A 581 -27.84 -46.23 -10.38
N LYS A 582 -27.12 -45.29 -11.01
CA LYS A 582 -27.62 -44.58 -12.22
C LYS A 582 -27.74 -45.58 -13.37
N ILE A 583 -28.67 -45.36 -14.29
CA ILE A 583 -28.89 -46.24 -15.45
C ILE A 583 -28.77 -45.42 -16.74
N LYS A 584 -28.00 -45.92 -17.71
CA LYS A 584 -28.01 -45.47 -19.11
C LYS A 584 -28.55 -46.60 -20.00
N THR A 585 -29.31 -46.28 -21.03
CA THR A 585 -29.72 -47.26 -22.05
C THR A 585 -29.08 -46.92 -23.39
N GLU A 586 -28.82 -47.96 -24.16
CA GLU A 586 -28.27 -47.91 -25.51
C GLU A 586 -29.25 -48.63 -26.46
N GLU A 587 -29.51 -48.03 -27.61
CA GLU A 587 -30.57 -48.44 -28.53
C GLU A 587 -29.99 -49.37 -29.60
N ILE A 588 -30.43 -50.63 -29.65
CA ILE A 588 -30.00 -51.61 -30.65
C ILE A 588 -30.80 -51.35 -31.94
N PRO A 589 -30.16 -51.12 -33.11
CA PRO A 589 -30.87 -50.84 -34.35
C PRO A 589 -31.95 -51.88 -34.72
N ASP A 590 -33.00 -51.43 -35.41
CA ASP A 590 -34.01 -52.29 -36.01
C ASP A 590 -33.44 -53.02 -37.22
N THR A 591 -34.06 -54.14 -37.59
CA THR A 591 -33.54 -55.02 -38.65
C THR A 591 -33.95 -54.59 -40.06
N GLY A 592 -34.70 -53.49 -40.20
CA GLY A 592 -35.17 -52.94 -41.47
C GLY A 592 -36.33 -53.69 -42.15
N HIS A 593 -36.86 -53.07 -43.20
CA HIS A 593 -37.86 -53.62 -44.12
C HIS A 593 -37.23 -54.14 -45.42
N THR A 594 -37.94 -55.04 -46.10
CA THR A 594 -37.56 -55.58 -47.42
C THR A 594 -38.69 -55.32 -48.42
N GLU A 595 -38.43 -54.59 -49.51
CA GLU A 595 -39.45 -54.07 -50.44
C GLU A 595 -39.82 -55.04 -51.58
N VAL A 596 -41.05 -54.91 -52.09
CA VAL A 596 -41.54 -55.47 -53.37
C VAL A 596 -42.36 -54.40 -54.13
N THR A 597 -42.39 -54.48 -55.47
CA THR A 597 -42.79 -53.41 -56.41
C THR A 597 -44.02 -53.75 -57.28
N ASP A 598 -44.85 -52.74 -57.57
CA ASP A 598 -46.10 -52.82 -58.34
C ASP A 598 -46.09 -51.83 -59.55
N ALA A 599 -45.85 -52.33 -60.77
CA ALA A 599 -45.34 -51.56 -61.93
C ALA A 599 -46.22 -50.42 -62.54
N ALA A 600 -45.58 -49.53 -63.32
CA ALA A 600 -46.10 -48.26 -63.89
C ALA A 600 -46.57 -48.31 -65.36
N VAL A 601 -47.19 -47.20 -65.84
CA VAL A 601 -47.51 -46.93 -67.26
C VAL A 601 -47.11 -45.50 -67.66
N ALA A 602 -46.11 -45.33 -68.52
CA ALA A 602 -45.43 -44.05 -68.73
C ALA A 602 -46.18 -43.02 -69.63
N PRO A 603 -46.07 -41.70 -69.36
CA PRO A 603 -46.48 -40.62 -70.28
C PRO A 603 -45.47 -40.40 -71.43
N THR A 604 -45.85 -39.56 -72.41
CA THR A 604 -44.98 -39.07 -73.49
C THR A 604 -44.97 -37.53 -73.56
N CYS A 605 -44.13 -36.93 -74.41
CA CYS A 605 -44.01 -35.48 -74.54
C CYS A 605 -45.31 -34.75 -74.92
N THR A 606 -46.32 -35.46 -75.44
CA THR A 606 -47.64 -34.89 -75.78
C THR A 606 -48.85 -35.64 -75.17
N ALA A 607 -48.66 -36.66 -74.30
CA ALA A 607 -49.76 -37.38 -73.63
C ALA A 607 -49.42 -37.86 -72.19
N ALA A 608 -50.45 -38.00 -71.35
CA ALA A 608 -50.38 -38.28 -69.90
C ALA A 608 -50.23 -39.79 -69.52
N GLY A 609 -49.83 -40.11 -68.27
CA GLY A 609 -49.56 -41.48 -67.76
C GLY A 609 -49.71 -41.66 -66.23
N LYS A 610 -49.26 -42.78 -65.64
CA LYS A 610 -49.42 -43.17 -64.21
C LYS A 610 -48.19 -43.90 -63.62
N MET A 611 -47.85 -43.65 -62.33
CA MET A 611 -46.64 -44.20 -61.68
C MET A 611 -46.83 -45.57 -60.98
N GLU A 612 -45.69 -46.21 -60.64
CA GLU A 612 -45.53 -47.47 -59.88
C GLU A 612 -45.70 -47.28 -58.36
N GLY A 613 -46.10 -48.36 -57.67
CA GLY A 613 -46.33 -48.43 -56.22
C GLY A 613 -45.40 -49.44 -55.54
N LYS A 614 -45.38 -49.44 -54.19
CA LYS A 614 -44.53 -50.36 -53.40
C LYS A 614 -45.16 -50.77 -52.08
N HIS A 615 -44.85 -51.99 -51.63
CA HIS A 615 -45.19 -52.50 -50.30
C HIS A 615 -44.08 -53.41 -49.72
N CYS A 616 -44.12 -53.65 -48.40
CA CYS A 616 -43.12 -54.46 -47.69
C CYS A 616 -43.51 -55.95 -47.64
N SER A 617 -42.62 -56.88 -48.01
CA SER A 617 -42.95 -58.32 -48.08
C SER A 617 -43.09 -59.02 -46.72
N VAL A 618 -42.57 -58.44 -45.64
CA VAL A 618 -42.59 -59.05 -44.30
C VAL A 618 -43.83 -58.65 -43.49
N CYS A 619 -44.45 -57.50 -43.78
CA CYS A 619 -45.61 -56.99 -43.03
C CYS A 619 -46.73 -56.36 -43.89
N ASN A 620 -46.62 -56.39 -45.22
CA ASN A 620 -47.58 -55.87 -46.21
C ASN A 620 -48.05 -54.42 -46.00
N GLU A 621 -47.27 -53.60 -45.30
CA GLU A 621 -47.55 -52.17 -45.18
C GLU A 621 -47.23 -51.49 -46.52
N VAL A 622 -48.19 -50.71 -47.05
CA VAL A 622 -48.07 -50.01 -48.33
C VAL A 622 -47.16 -48.81 -48.14
N LEU A 623 -45.99 -48.85 -48.77
CA LEU A 623 -44.94 -47.84 -48.61
C LEU A 623 -45.18 -46.65 -49.55
N VAL A 624 -45.71 -46.88 -50.77
CA VAL A 624 -46.02 -45.84 -51.76
C VAL A 624 -47.28 -46.19 -52.56
N ALA A 625 -48.20 -45.24 -52.70
CA ALA A 625 -49.44 -45.36 -53.48
C ALA A 625 -49.38 -44.64 -54.83
N GLN A 626 -50.01 -45.20 -55.87
CA GLN A 626 -49.95 -44.72 -57.26
C GLN A 626 -50.84 -43.49 -57.55
N THR A 627 -50.39 -42.62 -58.47
CA THR A 627 -51.07 -41.38 -58.89
C THR A 627 -50.91 -41.06 -60.39
N GLU A 628 -51.76 -40.17 -60.91
CA GLU A 628 -51.79 -39.71 -62.33
C GLU A 628 -50.79 -38.57 -62.62
N ILE A 629 -50.23 -38.58 -63.83
CA ILE A 629 -49.18 -37.67 -64.32
C ILE A 629 -49.63 -37.02 -65.64
N PRO A 630 -49.66 -35.68 -65.78
CA PRO A 630 -49.92 -34.99 -67.05
C PRO A 630 -48.85 -35.24 -68.14
N ALA A 631 -49.14 -34.80 -69.37
CA ALA A 631 -48.20 -34.86 -70.50
C ALA A 631 -46.91 -34.07 -70.21
N LEU A 632 -45.74 -34.60 -70.60
CA LEU A 632 -44.48 -34.27 -69.93
C LEU A 632 -43.85 -32.92 -70.26
N GLY A 633 -44.14 -32.32 -71.42
CA GLY A 633 -43.44 -31.10 -71.87
C GLY A 633 -41.91 -31.30 -72.04
N HIS A 634 -41.17 -30.19 -72.13
CA HIS A 634 -39.71 -30.21 -72.29
C HIS A 634 -39.01 -29.96 -70.95
N SER A 635 -38.42 -31.01 -70.38
CA SER A 635 -37.54 -30.93 -69.19
C SER A 635 -36.09 -30.79 -69.61
N TRP A 636 -35.47 -29.67 -69.23
CA TRP A 636 -34.07 -29.34 -69.52
C TRP A 636 -33.18 -29.84 -68.36
N ASN A 637 -31.92 -30.20 -68.65
CA ASN A 637 -30.91 -30.45 -67.60
C ASN A 637 -30.60 -29.15 -66.83
N ASP A 638 -29.82 -29.23 -65.74
CA ASP A 638 -29.44 -28.04 -64.94
C ASP A 638 -28.52 -27.04 -65.66
N GLY A 639 -28.22 -27.30 -66.93
CA GLY A 639 -27.38 -26.48 -67.82
C GLY A 639 -25.89 -26.67 -67.55
N GLU A 640 -25.13 -26.96 -68.60
CA GLU A 640 -23.68 -27.12 -68.51
C GLU A 640 -22.99 -25.82 -68.94
N VAL A 641 -22.00 -25.36 -68.15
CA VAL A 641 -21.27 -24.11 -68.47
C VAL A 641 -20.25 -24.40 -69.56
N THR A 642 -20.67 -24.22 -70.81
CA THR A 642 -19.90 -24.52 -72.01
C THR A 642 -18.86 -23.44 -72.35
N LYS A 643 -19.02 -22.21 -71.83
CA LYS A 643 -17.99 -21.16 -71.78
C LYS A 643 -18.10 -20.43 -70.44
N LYS A 644 -17.03 -20.37 -69.63
CA LYS A 644 -17.03 -19.55 -68.39
C LYS A 644 -16.87 -18.07 -68.75
N SER A 645 -17.53 -17.19 -67.99
CA SER A 645 -17.33 -15.74 -68.08
C SER A 645 -15.96 -15.33 -67.54
N THR A 646 -15.44 -14.21 -68.06
CA THR A 646 -14.22 -13.55 -67.58
C THR A 646 -14.54 -12.10 -67.19
N CYS A 647 -13.53 -11.35 -66.77
CA CYS A 647 -13.71 -9.96 -66.33
C CYS A 647 -14.10 -8.97 -67.45
N ILE A 648 -14.12 -9.41 -68.72
CA ILE A 648 -14.47 -8.62 -69.91
C ILE A 648 -15.28 -9.38 -70.98
N GLU A 649 -15.39 -10.72 -70.94
CA GLU A 649 -16.27 -11.48 -71.84
C GLU A 649 -17.33 -12.29 -71.10
N ALA A 650 -18.55 -12.28 -71.63
CA ALA A 650 -19.65 -13.09 -71.15
C ALA A 650 -19.40 -14.60 -71.38
N GLY A 651 -19.90 -15.40 -70.44
CA GLY A 651 -19.94 -16.86 -70.51
C GLY A 651 -21.25 -17.36 -71.13
N VAL A 652 -21.33 -18.65 -71.42
CA VAL A 652 -22.54 -19.27 -71.99
C VAL A 652 -22.81 -20.60 -71.28
N LYS A 653 -24.07 -20.78 -70.87
CA LYS A 653 -24.60 -22.00 -70.27
C LYS A 653 -25.59 -22.65 -71.22
N THR A 654 -25.37 -23.92 -71.55
CA THR A 654 -26.20 -24.66 -72.52
C THR A 654 -27.09 -25.67 -71.80
N TYR A 655 -28.39 -25.55 -72.02
CA TYR A 655 -29.41 -26.43 -71.47
C TYR A 655 -29.91 -27.39 -72.55
N THR A 656 -29.89 -28.69 -72.26
CA THR A 656 -30.34 -29.75 -73.18
C THR A 656 -31.57 -30.42 -72.60
N CYS A 657 -32.65 -30.54 -73.39
CA CYS A 657 -33.81 -31.30 -73.00
C CYS A 657 -33.42 -32.78 -72.87
N THR A 658 -33.45 -33.30 -71.65
CA THR A 658 -32.90 -34.62 -71.33
C THR A 658 -33.67 -35.75 -72.03
N VAL A 659 -34.94 -35.50 -72.34
CA VAL A 659 -35.90 -36.45 -72.93
C VAL A 659 -35.89 -36.45 -74.46
N CYS A 660 -35.97 -35.29 -75.14
CA CYS A 660 -36.03 -35.23 -76.61
C CYS A 660 -34.75 -34.71 -77.32
N LYS A 661 -33.71 -34.33 -76.57
CA LYS A 661 -32.39 -33.84 -77.04
C LYS A 661 -32.34 -32.47 -77.73
N GLU A 662 -33.45 -31.74 -77.78
CA GLU A 662 -33.48 -30.33 -78.19
C GLU A 662 -32.66 -29.44 -77.23
N THR A 663 -32.06 -28.33 -77.69
CA THR A 663 -31.14 -27.50 -76.88
C THR A 663 -31.51 -26.01 -76.87
N ARG A 664 -31.16 -25.30 -75.79
CA ARG A 664 -31.27 -23.83 -75.67
C ARG A 664 -30.13 -23.26 -74.83
N THR A 665 -29.65 -22.06 -75.15
CA THR A 665 -28.49 -21.41 -74.51
C THR A 665 -28.89 -20.15 -73.76
N GLU A 666 -28.16 -19.83 -72.68
CA GLU A 666 -28.35 -18.65 -71.84
C GLU A 666 -26.99 -18.00 -71.57
N GLU A 667 -26.92 -16.67 -71.65
CA GLU A 667 -25.68 -15.89 -71.54
C GLU A 667 -25.42 -15.48 -70.09
N ILE A 668 -24.17 -15.58 -69.64
CA ILE A 668 -23.71 -15.22 -68.29
C ILE A 668 -22.90 -13.93 -68.40
N GLU A 669 -23.48 -12.82 -67.93
CA GLU A 669 -22.86 -11.48 -67.87
C GLU A 669 -21.40 -11.52 -67.36
N ALA A 670 -20.54 -10.69 -67.95
CA ALA A 670 -19.15 -10.53 -67.52
C ALA A 670 -19.10 -9.88 -66.13
N THR A 671 -18.20 -10.34 -65.24
CA THR A 671 -18.23 -9.96 -63.82
C THR A 671 -17.80 -8.52 -63.52
N GLY A 672 -17.13 -7.86 -64.48
CA GLY A 672 -16.55 -6.53 -64.30
C GLY A 672 -15.35 -6.52 -63.36
N HIS A 673 -14.57 -5.44 -63.39
CA HIS A 673 -13.35 -5.29 -62.58
C HIS A 673 -13.69 -4.82 -61.14
N GLN A 674 -14.57 -5.54 -60.43
CA GLN A 674 -15.12 -5.07 -59.14
C GLN A 674 -14.21 -5.31 -57.93
N HIS A 675 -13.21 -6.19 -58.04
CA HIS A 675 -12.20 -6.41 -57.00
C HIS A 675 -10.87 -5.77 -57.39
N ILE A 676 -10.70 -4.49 -57.06
CA ILE A 676 -9.48 -3.72 -57.34
C ILE A 676 -8.58 -3.69 -56.10
N GLU A 677 -7.28 -3.89 -56.29
CA GLU A 677 -6.26 -3.61 -55.28
C GLU A 677 -5.14 -2.74 -55.86
N ILE A 678 -4.49 -1.94 -55.01
CA ILE A 678 -3.36 -1.11 -55.44
C ILE A 678 -2.06 -1.92 -55.29
N ARG A 679 -1.28 -2.02 -56.37
CA ARG A 679 0.03 -2.67 -56.39
C ARG A 679 1.12 -1.65 -56.79
N ASN A 680 2.37 -1.93 -56.43
CA ASN A 680 3.54 -1.08 -56.76
C ASN A 680 3.52 0.35 -56.17
N ALA A 681 2.73 0.64 -55.13
CA ALA A 681 2.80 1.93 -54.44
C ALA A 681 4.12 2.06 -53.64
N GLU A 682 4.83 3.18 -53.81
CA GLU A 682 6.01 3.55 -53.03
C GLU A 682 5.83 4.96 -52.46
N GLU A 683 6.04 5.15 -51.16
CA GLU A 683 5.95 6.47 -50.53
C GLU A 683 7.16 7.36 -50.85
N THR A 684 6.93 8.67 -50.98
CA THR A 684 8.00 9.66 -51.20
C THR A 684 8.93 9.75 -49.99
N THR A 685 10.24 9.79 -50.21
CA THR A 685 11.22 10.13 -49.17
C THR A 685 11.92 11.46 -49.48
N CYS A 686 12.90 11.85 -48.67
CA CYS A 686 13.76 13.01 -48.93
C CYS A 686 14.55 12.87 -50.25
N SER A 687 14.91 11.63 -50.58
CA SER A 687 15.98 11.29 -51.54
C SER A 687 15.51 10.39 -52.68
N LYS A 688 14.27 9.87 -52.64
CA LYS A 688 13.63 9.10 -53.72
C LYS A 688 12.22 9.63 -54.01
N GLU A 689 11.88 9.77 -55.29
CA GLU A 689 10.51 10.04 -55.73
C GLU A 689 9.59 8.86 -55.38
N GLY A 690 8.32 9.16 -55.06
CA GLY A 690 7.32 8.14 -54.76
C GLY A 690 6.40 7.86 -55.96
N TYR A 691 5.54 6.86 -55.85
CA TYR A 691 4.58 6.47 -56.87
C TYR A 691 3.28 6.04 -56.20
N THR A 692 2.12 6.56 -56.64
CA THR A 692 0.83 6.28 -55.98
C THR A 692 0.36 4.81 -56.09
N GLY A 693 1.04 4.01 -56.91
CA GLY A 693 0.67 2.63 -57.22
C GLY A 693 -0.37 2.52 -58.33
N ASP A 694 -0.35 1.37 -59.01
CA ASP A 694 -1.28 1.01 -60.07
C ASP A 694 -2.52 0.33 -59.46
N GLN A 695 -3.71 0.69 -59.92
CA GLN A 695 -4.95 -0.03 -59.59
C GLN A 695 -5.05 -1.28 -60.47
N VAL A 696 -5.09 -2.47 -59.87
CA VAL A 696 -5.07 -3.76 -60.57
C VAL A 696 -6.27 -4.61 -60.16
N CYS A 697 -6.97 -5.21 -61.13
CA CYS A 697 -8.07 -6.11 -60.85
C CYS A 697 -7.54 -7.48 -60.37
N LYS A 698 -7.87 -7.85 -59.13
CA LYS A 698 -7.35 -9.03 -58.44
C LYS A 698 -7.77 -10.38 -59.05
N ASP A 699 -8.86 -10.38 -59.83
CA ASP A 699 -9.42 -11.58 -60.45
C ASP A 699 -8.82 -11.86 -61.86
N CYS A 700 -8.09 -10.92 -62.47
CA CYS A 700 -7.50 -11.07 -63.81
C CYS A 700 -6.14 -10.38 -64.01
N ASP A 701 -5.52 -9.85 -62.95
CA ASP A 701 -4.23 -9.12 -62.95
C ASP A 701 -4.12 -7.96 -63.96
N THR A 702 -5.25 -7.47 -64.48
CA THR A 702 -5.29 -6.39 -65.46
C THR A 702 -5.22 -5.03 -64.76
N VAL A 703 -4.27 -4.18 -65.16
CA VAL A 703 -4.14 -2.80 -64.65
C VAL A 703 -5.30 -1.96 -65.16
N VAL A 704 -6.12 -1.46 -64.24
CA VAL A 704 -7.33 -0.67 -64.50
C VAL A 704 -6.99 0.81 -64.68
N GLU A 705 -6.07 1.32 -63.86
CA GLU A 705 -5.58 2.70 -63.89
C GLU A 705 -4.12 2.75 -63.39
N LYS A 706 -3.25 3.51 -64.06
CA LYS A 706 -1.84 3.64 -63.65
C LYS A 706 -1.65 4.73 -62.61
N GLY A 707 -0.72 4.47 -61.69
CA GLY A 707 -0.29 5.46 -60.70
C GLY A 707 0.42 6.67 -61.31
N THR A 708 0.60 7.70 -60.48
CA THR A 708 1.36 8.91 -60.83
C THR A 708 2.60 9.04 -59.96
N VAL A 709 3.66 9.63 -60.53
CA VAL A 709 4.90 9.91 -59.79
C VAL A 709 4.67 11.10 -58.87
N ILE A 710 5.02 10.92 -57.59
CA ILE A 710 4.91 11.92 -56.54
C ILE A 710 6.31 12.49 -56.30
N ALA A 711 6.47 13.80 -56.46
CA ALA A 711 7.76 14.47 -56.29
C ALA A 711 8.35 14.26 -54.88
N LYS A 712 9.68 14.14 -54.80
CA LYS A 712 10.42 14.01 -53.53
C LYS A 712 10.11 15.16 -52.56
N LYS A 713 10.03 14.85 -51.26
CA LYS A 713 9.82 15.86 -50.21
C LYS A 713 11.14 16.55 -49.88
N GLY A 714 11.13 17.86 -49.64
CA GLY A 714 12.31 18.59 -49.19
C GLY A 714 12.76 18.14 -47.78
N HIS A 715 14.06 18.28 -47.48
CA HIS A 715 14.57 17.95 -46.14
C HIS A 715 14.07 18.95 -45.10
N THR A 716 13.30 18.47 -44.13
CA THR A 716 13.04 19.20 -42.88
C THR A 716 14.16 18.88 -41.89
N TRP A 717 15.03 19.86 -41.63
CA TRP A 717 16.12 19.74 -40.66
C TRP A 717 15.60 20.07 -39.25
N ASN A 718 16.16 19.42 -38.22
CA ASN A 718 15.99 19.92 -36.84
C ASN A 718 16.69 21.28 -36.67
N VAL A 719 16.54 21.92 -35.51
CA VAL A 719 17.15 23.23 -35.19
C VAL A 719 18.69 23.20 -35.09
N GLY A 720 19.30 22.03 -35.31
CA GLY A 720 20.73 21.76 -35.23
C GLY A 720 21.19 21.56 -33.79
N GLU A 721 21.72 20.39 -33.48
CA GLU A 721 22.27 20.04 -32.17
C GLU A 721 23.78 20.24 -32.17
N VAL A 722 24.33 20.77 -31.09
CA VAL A 722 25.79 20.86 -30.90
C VAL A 722 26.27 19.47 -30.50
N THR A 723 26.74 18.70 -31.48
CA THR A 723 27.24 17.32 -31.27
C THR A 723 28.67 17.29 -30.76
N THR A 724 29.40 18.39 -30.90
CA THR A 724 30.72 18.59 -30.30
C THR A 724 30.85 20.06 -29.96
N SER A 725 30.92 20.40 -28.68
CA SER A 725 31.12 21.78 -28.22
C SER A 725 32.49 22.29 -28.66
N ALA A 726 32.59 23.54 -29.09
CA ALA A 726 33.90 24.16 -29.32
C ALA A 726 34.65 24.27 -27.98
N THR A 727 35.94 24.00 -28.00
CA THR A 727 36.83 24.21 -26.84
C THR A 727 37.75 25.40 -27.11
N CYS A 728 38.66 25.70 -26.19
CA CYS A 728 39.64 26.78 -26.40
C CYS A 728 40.67 26.45 -27.49
N GLU A 729 40.86 25.16 -27.81
CA GLU A 729 41.89 24.69 -28.76
C GLU A 729 41.29 23.95 -29.97
N GLU A 730 40.13 23.32 -29.82
CA GLU A 730 39.46 22.54 -30.89
C GLU A 730 38.14 23.17 -31.31
N LYS A 731 37.87 23.13 -32.61
CA LYS A 731 36.63 23.66 -33.22
C LYS A 731 35.44 22.75 -32.91
N GLY A 732 34.29 23.35 -32.65
CA GLY A 732 33.05 22.62 -32.42
C GLY A 732 32.34 22.22 -33.71
N VAL A 733 31.33 21.37 -33.60
CA VAL A 733 30.49 20.92 -34.71
C VAL A 733 29.02 20.97 -34.32
N LYS A 734 28.24 21.73 -35.10
CA LYS A 734 26.78 21.72 -35.03
C LYS A 734 26.24 20.81 -36.13
N THR A 735 25.50 19.78 -35.76
CA THR A 735 24.93 18.81 -36.69
C THR A 735 23.43 19.02 -36.85
N TYR A 736 23.01 19.23 -38.08
CA TYR A 736 21.59 19.25 -38.46
C TYR A 736 21.21 17.87 -38.98
N THR A 737 20.26 17.24 -38.31
CA THR A 737 19.73 15.92 -38.67
C THR A 737 18.37 16.11 -39.32
N CYS A 738 18.16 15.54 -40.51
CA CYS A 738 16.83 15.56 -41.12
C CYS A 738 15.88 14.70 -40.27
N THR A 739 14.80 15.30 -39.77
CA THR A 739 13.89 14.66 -38.81
C THR A 739 13.20 13.42 -39.38
N VAL A 740 13.10 13.34 -40.72
CA VAL A 740 12.43 12.28 -41.48
C VAL A 740 13.40 11.16 -41.89
N CYS A 741 14.48 11.47 -42.62
CA CYS A 741 15.37 10.47 -43.23
C CYS A 741 16.72 10.25 -42.53
N LYS A 742 16.99 10.92 -41.41
CA LYS A 742 18.21 10.78 -40.58
C LYS A 742 19.55 11.14 -41.25
N GLU A 743 19.53 11.53 -42.52
CA GLU A 743 20.65 12.15 -43.21
C GLU A 743 21.10 13.42 -42.48
N THR A 744 22.41 13.64 -42.36
CA THR A 744 23.00 14.72 -41.55
C THR A 744 23.81 15.68 -42.40
N LYS A 745 23.86 16.95 -41.99
CA LYS A 745 24.82 17.96 -42.47
C LYS A 745 25.44 18.67 -41.27
N THR A 746 26.71 19.04 -41.38
CA THR A 746 27.48 19.68 -40.31
C THR A 746 27.83 21.12 -40.64
N GLU A 747 27.97 21.93 -39.60
CA GLU A 747 28.44 23.31 -39.63
C GLU A 747 29.52 23.48 -38.55
N GLU A 748 30.63 24.12 -38.92
CA GLU A 748 31.84 24.20 -38.12
C GLU A 748 31.77 25.42 -37.18
N ILE A 749 31.82 25.19 -35.86
CA ILE A 749 31.84 26.26 -34.86
C ILE A 749 33.31 26.64 -34.60
N PRO A 750 33.72 27.91 -34.76
CA PRO A 750 35.08 28.34 -34.45
C PRO A 750 35.49 27.97 -33.01
N ALA A 751 36.77 27.62 -32.82
CA ALA A 751 37.34 27.41 -31.49
C ALA A 751 37.26 28.72 -30.69
N ILE A 752 37.01 28.61 -29.38
CA ILE A 752 36.69 29.77 -28.52
C ILE A 752 37.93 30.65 -28.28
N GLY A 753 39.13 30.07 -28.38
CA GLY A 753 40.39 30.74 -28.04
C GLY A 753 40.63 30.82 -26.53
N HIS A 754 41.84 31.21 -26.15
CA HIS A 754 42.19 31.43 -24.74
C HIS A 754 42.00 32.90 -24.38
N THR A 755 41.22 33.16 -23.32
CA THR A 755 41.11 34.47 -22.67
C THR A 755 41.87 34.39 -21.36
N GLU A 756 42.95 35.16 -21.24
CA GLU A 756 43.86 35.14 -20.09
C GLU A 756 43.27 35.89 -18.89
N ILE A 757 43.29 35.25 -17.71
CA ILE A 757 43.11 35.91 -16.40
C ILE A 757 44.42 35.77 -15.62
N ILE A 758 44.82 36.86 -14.98
CA ILE A 758 46.02 36.95 -14.15
C ILE A 758 45.70 36.47 -12.73
N ASP A 759 46.47 35.48 -12.27
CA ASP A 759 46.44 34.97 -10.90
C ASP A 759 47.45 35.73 -10.04
N ASN A 760 46.95 36.77 -9.35
CA ASN A 760 47.75 37.65 -8.49
C ASN A 760 48.66 36.87 -7.50
N ALA A 761 49.85 37.43 -7.23
CA ALA A 761 50.80 36.84 -6.29
C ALA A 761 50.26 36.73 -4.85
N ILE A 762 50.70 35.71 -4.12
CA ILE A 762 50.36 35.42 -2.73
C ILE A 762 51.64 35.38 -1.91
N ASP A 763 51.77 36.25 -0.91
CA ASP A 763 52.97 36.29 -0.05
C ASP A 763 53.09 35.03 0.85
N PRO A 764 54.33 34.53 1.09
CA PRO A 764 54.56 33.36 1.92
C PRO A 764 54.32 33.63 3.41
N THR A 765 53.74 32.66 4.11
CA THR A 765 53.48 32.71 5.55
C THR A 765 54.39 31.72 6.31
N CYS A 766 54.35 31.73 7.65
CA CYS A 766 55.21 30.87 8.47
C CYS A 766 55.00 29.36 8.23
N THR A 767 53.80 28.95 7.81
CA THR A 767 53.43 27.54 7.54
C THR A 767 53.22 27.24 6.05
N ASN A 768 52.65 28.17 5.28
CA ASN A 768 52.27 27.93 3.89
C ASN A 768 53.21 28.67 2.93
N PRO A 769 53.74 28.01 1.88
CA PRO A 769 54.51 28.65 0.83
C PRO A 769 53.66 29.68 0.08
N GLY A 770 54.31 30.77 -0.35
CA GLY A 770 53.73 31.79 -1.21
C GLY A 770 53.76 31.37 -2.68
N LYS A 771 53.18 32.18 -3.55
CA LYS A 771 53.16 31.94 -5.01
C LYS A 771 53.40 33.24 -5.76
N ILE A 772 54.31 33.23 -6.72
CA ILE A 772 54.43 34.35 -7.66
C ILE A 772 53.22 34.38 -8.61
N GLU A 773 52.99 35.54 -9.21
CA GLU A 773 51.94 35.78 -10.20
C GLU A 773 51.99 34.75 -11.35
N GLY A 774 50.81 34.31 -11.82
CA GLY A 774 50.65 33.38 -12.94
C GLY A 774 49.44 33.74 -13.77
N SER A 775 49.03 32.87 -14.69
CA SER A 775 47.80 33.09 -15.46
C SER A 775 47.18 31.78 -15.97
N HIS A 776 45.86 31.79 -16.10
CA HIS A 776 45.07 30.68 -16.66
C HIS A 776 43.99 31.18 -17.63
N CYS A 777 43.50 30.26 -18.47
CA CYS A 777 42.39 30.53 -19.37
C CYS A 777 41.05 30.55 -18.60
N SER A 778 40.35 31.68 -18.62
CA SER A 778 39.07 31.88 -17.91
C SER A 778 37.92 30.96 -18.34
N VAL A 779 38.07 30.29 -19.50
CA VAL A 779 37.04 29.46 -20.12
C VAL A 779 37.28 27.95 -19.89
N CYS A 780 38.53 27.53 -19.65
CA CYS A 780 38.88 26.10 -19.53
C CYS A 780 39.89 25.75 -18.42
N ASN A 781 40.32 26.71 -17.62
CA ASN A 781 41.31 26.58 -16.55
C ASN A 781 42.66 25.95 -16.97
N LYS A 782 42.96 25.92 -18.28
CA LYS A 782 44.30 25.57 -18.76
C LYS A 782 45.28 26.65 -18.27
N VAL A 783 46.27 26.24 -17.49
CA VAL A 783 47.35 27.10 -17.00
C VAL A 783 48.15 27.60 -18.21
N LEU A 784 48.22 28.92 -18.37
CA LEU A 784 48.94 29.60 -19.45
C LEU A 784 50.35 29.97 -18.97
N VAL A 785 50.46 30.47 -17.73
CA VAL A 785 51.72 30.67 -17.00
C VAL A 785 51.58 30.07 -15.60
N ALA A 786 52.42 29.08 -15.28
CA ALA A 786 52.34 28.38 -13.99
C ALA A 786 52.93 29.23 -12.85
N GLN A 787 52.13 29.47 -11.80
CA GLN A 787 52.61 30.05 -10.55
C GLN A 787 53.75 29.20 -9.97
N THR A 788 54.85 29.84 -9.59
CA THR A 788 56.00 29.18 -8.96
C THR A 788 55.95 29.38 -7.44
N GLU A 789 56.17 28.32 -6.67
CA GLU A 789 56.09 28.38 -5.20
C GLU A 789 57.32 29.05 -4.57
N ILE A 790 57.06 29.98 -3.65
CA ILE A 790 58.05 30.59 -2.76
C ILE A 790 58.00 29.81 -1.44
N PRO A 791 59.09 29.22 -0.93
CA PRO A 791 59.08 28.47 0.32
C PRO A 791 58.48 29.25 1.50
N ALA A 792 57.78 28.55 2.39
CA ALA A 792 57.24 29.12 3.63
C ALA A 792 58.35 29.77 4.47
N THR A 793 58.05 30.87 5.15
CA THR A 793 59.06 31.66 5.89
C THR A 793 59.52 31.00 7.19
N GLY A 794 58.82 29.95 7.65
CA GLY A 794 59.16 29.18 8.84
C GLY A 794 58.80 29.88 10.15
N HIS A 795 58.93 29.15 11.26
CA HIS A 795 58.63 29.65 12.60
C HIS A 795 59.89 30.01 13.39
N SER A 796 59.93 31.22 13.97
CA SER A 796 60.92 31.64 14.96
C SER A 796 60.33 31.54 16.37
N TRP A 797 60.71 30.50 17.12
CA TRP A 797 60.18 30.20 18.45
C TRP A 797 60.91 30.98 19.55
N ASN A 798 60.22 31.30 20.65
CA ASN A 798 60.83 31.76 21.90
C ASN A 798 61.50 30.60 22.68
N ASP A 799 62.11 30.89 23.85
CA ASP A 799 62.86 29.89 24.65
C ASP A 799 61.99 28.84 25.37
N GLY A 800 60.67 29.02 25.33
CA GLY A 800 59.64 28.11 25.85
C GLY A 800 59.45 28.10 27.37
N GLU A 801 58.22 27.92 27.80
CA GLU A 801 57.78 28.00 29.20
C GLU A 801 57.15 26.66 29.67
N VAL A 802 57.40 26.25 30.91
CA VAL A 802 56.86 24.99 31.46
C VAL A 802 55.43 25.21 31.94
N THR A 803 54.46 24.78 31.14
CA THR A 803 53.02 24.99 31.39
C THR A 803 52.37 23.85 32.18
N LYS A 804 52.95 22.64 32.20
CA LYS A 804 52.53 21.52 33.08
C LYS A 804 53.76 20.82 33.65
N LYS A 805 53.82 20.61 34.98
CA LYS A 805 54.89 19.85 35.64
C LYS A 805 54.60 18.33 35.57
N PRO A 806 55.62 17.46 35.44
CA PRO A 806 55.44 16.00 35.46
C PRO A 806 55.06 15.47 36.85
N THR A 807 54.42 14.30 36.88
CA THR A 807 54.10 13.51 38.08
C THR A 807 54.64 12.08 37.95
N CYS A 808 54.25 11.17 38.86
CA CYS A 808 54.71 9.78 38.87
C CYS A 808 54.38 9.02 37.58
N THR A 809 53.18 9.26 37.03
CA THR A 809 52.64 8.61 35.81
C THR A 809 52.48 9.57 34.64
N GLU A 810 52.19 10.86 34.88
CA GLU A 810 51.98 11.83 33.80
C GLU A 810 53.25 12.60 33.43
N THR A 811 53.51 12.70 32.14
CA THR A 811 54.55 13.57 31.59
C THR A 811 54.16 15.05 31.67
N GLY A 812 55.12 15.90 31.99
CA GLY A 812 54.97 17.36 31.96
C GLY A 812 55.03 17.91 30.53
N VAL A 813 54.76 19.21 30.37
CA VAL A 813 54.73 19.89 29.07
C VAL A 813 55.44 21.24 29.15
N LYS A 814 56.33 21.48 28.18
CA LYS A 814 56.96 22.79 27.91
C LYS A 814 56.46 23.33 26.58
N THR A 815 55.96 24.56 26.56
CA THR A 815 55.30 25.18 25.40
C THR A 815 56.17 26.30 24.83
N TYR A 816 56.39 26.29 23.52
CA TYR A 816 57.12 27.30 22.76
C TYR A 816 56.16 28.08 21.87
N THR A 817 56.31 29.39 21.78
CA THR A 817 55.44 30.29 21.00
C THR A 817 56.24 30.99 19.90
N CYS A 818 55.73 30.96 18.67
CA CYS A 818 56.32 31.66 17.53
C CYS A 818 56.18 33.17 17.72
N THR A 819 57.30 33.90 17.71
CA THR A 819 57.33 35.34 17.96
C THR A 819 56.59 36.14 16.88
N VAL A 820 56.61 35.64 15.63
CA VAL A 820 56.02 36.26 14.43
C VAL A 820 54.52 35.98 14.32
N CYS A 821 54.10 34.71 14.20
CA CYS A 821 52.72 34.33 13.89
C CYS A 821 51.91 33.77 15.09
N LYS A 822 52.45 33.83 16.32
CA LYS A 822 51.84 33.39 17.59
C LYS A 822 51.41 31.92 17.72
N ALA A 823 51.56 31.11 16.67
CA ALA A 823 51.41 29.66 16.75
C ALA A 823 52.28 29.05 17.86
N THR A 824 51.84 27.96 18.49
CA THR A 824 52.54 27.26 19.57
C THR A 824 52.96 25.84 19.19
N LYS A 825 54.00 25.32 19.84
CA LYS A 825 54.38 23.89 19.80
C LYS A 825 54.79 23.42 21.20
N THR A 826 54.63 22.15 21.49
CA THR A 826 54.89 21.58 22.82
C THR A 826 55.96 20.48 22.78
N GLU A 827 56.70 20.36 23.89
CA GLU A 827 57.68 19.32 24.15
C GLU A 827 57.36 18.64 25.48
N VAL A 828 57.51 17.32 25.53
CA VAL A 828 57.04 16.47 26.63
C VAL A 828 58.19 16.18 27.60
N ILE A 829 57.98 16.45 28.89
CA ILE A 829 58.92 16.20 29.98
C ILE A 829 58.59 14.82 30.60
N PRO A 830 59.53 13.85 30.66
CA PRO A 830 59.25 12.51 31.18
C PRO A 830 58.68 12.48 32.61
N ALA A 831 57.83 11.50 32.89
CA ALA A 831 57.25 11.21 34.21
C ALA A 831 58.31 10.66 35.19
N THR A 832 58.06 10.76 36.51
CA THR A 832 59.07 10.49 37.54
C THR A 832 59.14 9.05 38.06
N GLY A 833 58.17 8.19 37.75
CA GLY A 833 58.18 6.76 38.10
C GLY A 833 57.71 6.41 39.52
N HIS A 834 57.60 5.10 39.81
CA HIS A 834 57.04 4.54 41.06
C HIS A 834 58.09 3.88 41.97
N THR A 835 57.77 3.78 43.27
CA THR A 835 58.58 3.09 44.30
C THR A 835 57.69 2.17 45.15
N GLU A 836 57.93 0.86 45.07
CA GLU A 836 57.05 -0.22 45.57
C GLU A 836 57.15 -0.54 47.08
N VAL A 837 56.01 -0.90 47.69
CA VAL A 837 55.85 -1.42 49.07
C VAL A 837 54.80 -2.55 49.08
N THR A 838 54.99 -3.61 49.88
CA THR A 838 54.14 -4.82 49.92
C THR A 838 53.09 -4.85 51.05
N ASP A 839 51.95 -5.51 50.78
CA ASP A 839 50.74 -5.60 51.61
C ASP A 839 50.37 -7.06 51.99
N SER A 840 50.06 -7.31 53.27
CA SER A 840 49.87 -8.63 53.90
C SER A 840 48.58 -9.41 53.53
N VAL A 841 48.63 -10.74 53.69
CA VAL A 841 47.56 -11.74 53.45
C VAL A 841 46.45 -11.74 54.53
N ILE A 842 45.21 -12.08 54.13
CA ILE A 842 44.02 -12.28 55.00
C ILE A 842 43.25 -13.55 54.58
N GLU A 843 42.85 -14.42 55.52
CA GLU A 843 42.13 -15.68 55.22
C GLU A 843 40.58 -15.54 55.19
N PRO A 844 39.84 -16.30 54.34
CA PRO A 844 38.38 -16.21 54.20
C PRO A 844 37.58 -16.92 55.30
N THR A 845 36.34 -16.46 55.55
CA THR A 845 35.35 -17.09 56.46
C THR A 845 34.02 -17.39 55.74
N CYS A 846 32.97 -17.79 56.47
CA CYS A 846 31.64 -18.08 55.89
C CYS A 846 30.94 -16.84 55.30
N GLU A 847 31.27 -15.63 55.78
CA GLU A 847 30.59 -14.37 55.43
C GLU A 847 31.57 -13.30 54.91
N THR A 848 32.87 -13.44 55.15
CA THR A 848 33.90 -12.47 54.72
C THR A 848 34.91 -13.11 53.77
N ILE A 849 35.11 -12.50 52.61
CA ILE A 849 36.14 -12.90 51.64
C ILE A 849 37.56 -12.68 52.20
N GLY A 850 38.50 -13.53 51.79
CA GLY A 850 39.94 -13.39 52.08
C GLY A 850 40.68 -12.62 50.99
N LYS A 851 41.97 -12.33 51.21
CA LYS A 851 42.85 -11.63 50.25
C LYS A 851 44.28 -12.20 50.26
N THR A 852 44.88 -12.37 49.10
CA THR A 852 46.30 -12.74 48.95
C THR A 852 47.23 -11.54 49.12
N GLU A 853 48.54 -11.76 49.18
CA GLU A 853 49.58 -10.72 49.23
C GLU A 853 49.54 -9.82 47.99
N GLY A 854 49.94 -8.55 48.12
CA GLY A 854 49.95 -7.55 47.04
C GLY A 854 50.98 -6.44 47.28
N SER A 855 50.98 -5.38 46.46
CA SER A 855 51.88 -4.23 46.61
C SER A 855 51.33 -2.94 45.98
N HIS A 856 51.78 -1.78 46.47
CA HIS A 856 51.43 -0.44 45.98
C HIS A 856 52.62 0.54 46.01
N CYS A 857 52.48 1.68 45.34
CA CYS A 857 53.50 2.72 45.25
C CYS A 857 53.46 3.67 46.45
N SER A 858 54.55 3.76 47.21
CA SER A 858 54.70 4.62 48.40
C SER A 858 54.57 6.15 48.18
N VAL A 859 54.55 6.62 46.92
CA VAL A 859 54.51 8.06 46.59
C VAL A 859 53.11 8.51 46.14
N CYS A 860 52.32 7.62 45.54
CA CYS A 860 50.99 7.94 44.98
C CYS A 860 49.88 6.92 45.32
N ASN A 861 50.18 5.90 46.14
CA ASN A 861 49.31 4.77 46.51
C ASN A 861 48.73 3.94 45.36
N GLU A 862 49.25 4.09 44.14
CA GLU A 862 48.83 3.30 42.99
C GLU A 862 49.24 1.83 43.14
N ILE A 863 48.31 0.91 42.91
CA ILE A 863 48.48 -0.53 43.17
C ILE A 863 49.35 -1.16 42.08
N LEU A 864 50.46 -1.77 42.47
CA LEU A 864 51.46 -2.34 41.57
C LEU A 864 51.26 -3.86 41.38
N VAL A 865 50.89 -4.57 42.43
CA VAL A 865 50.40 -5.96 42.37
C VAL A 865 49.08 -6.07 43.14
N PRO A 866 47.93 -6.23 42.46
CA PRO A 866 46.63 -6.26 43.14
C PRO A 866 46.44 -7.56 43.92
N GLN A 867 46.03 -7.43 45.18
CA GLN A 867 45.61 -8.55 46.02
C GLN A 867 44.41 -9.27 45.38
N LYS A 868 44.50 -10.59 45.17
CA LYS A 868 43.38 -11.40 44.68
C LYS A 868 42.48 -11.79 45.85
N THR A 869 41.18 -11.64 45.66
CA THR A 869 40.17 -12.08 46.63
C THR A 869 40.03 -13.61 46.62
N LEU A 870 39.88 -14.19 47.80
CA LEU A 870 39.49 -15.59 48.00
C LEU A 870 38.04 -15.59 48.46
N GLU A 871 37.16 -16.23 47.68
CA GLU A 871 35.72 -16.26 47.95
C GLU A 871 35.39 -16.79 49.34
N ALA A 872 34.32 -16.23 49.94
CA ALA A 872 33.82 -16.67 51.23
C ALA A 872 33.30 -18.12 51.14
N THR A 873 33.50 -18.92 52.19
CA THR A 873 33.26 -20.37 52.14
C THR A 873 31.80 -20.79 52.07
N GLY A 874 30.88 -19.84 52.24
CA GLY A 874 29.45 -19.99 51.97
C GLY A 874 28.66 -20.76 53.04
N HIS A 875 27.35 -20.54 53.04
CA HIS A 875 26.42 -21.20 53.96
C HIS A 875 25.89 -22.52 53.38
N ALA A 876 26.15 -23.64 54.08
CA ALA A 876 25.59 -24.95 53.77
C ALA A 876 24.17 -25.12 54.35
N TRP A 877 23.14 -24.73 53.60
CA TRP A 877 21.74 -24.79 54.04
C TRP A 877 21.17 -26.23 53.98
N GLY A 878 20.54 -26.68 55.07
CA GLY A 878 19.83 -27.97 55.13
C GLY A 878 18.49 -27.96 54.38
N GLN A 879 17.83 -29.13 54.28
CA GLN A 879 16.52 -29.25 53.63
C GLN A 879 15.45 -28.46 54.42
N GLY A 880 14.92 -27.39 53.81
CA GLY A 880 14.00 -26.46 54.46
C GLY A 880 12.62 -27.03 54.77
N LYS A 881 12.03 -26.57 55.87
CA LYS A 881 10.76 -27.02 56.45
C LYS A 881 9.67 -25.96 56.22
N VAL A 882 8.51 -26.37 55.72
CA VAL A 882 7.34 -25.47 55.57
C VAL A 882 6.81 -25.11 56.96
N THR A 883 6.61 -23.82 57.20
CA THR A 883 6.14 -23.25 58.47
C THR A 883 4.75 -22.63 58.37
N LYS A 884 4.29 -22.30 57.16
CA LYS A 884 2.95 -21.76 56.88
C LYS A 884 2.48 -22.22 55.51
N GLU A 885 1.28 -22.82 55.46
CA GLU A 885 0.65 -23.31 54.23
C GLU A 885 0.07 -22.16 53.39
N VAL A 886 0.05 -22.32 52.06
CA VAL A 886 -0.46 -21.30 51.11
C VAL A 886 -1.99 -21.33 50.96
N THR A 887 -2.61 -20.19 50.66
CA THR A 887 -4.00 -20.12 50.19
C THR A 887 -4.10 -19.39 48.84
N CYS A 888 -5.30 -19.19 48.29
CA CYS A 888 -5.50 -18.46 47.03
C CYS A 888 -5.08 -16.98 47.10
N THR A 889 -5.02 -16.38 48.29
CA THR A 889 -4.78 -14.94 48.50
C THR A 889 -3.72 -14.64 49.55
N GLU A 890 -3.30 -15.62 50.35
CA GLU A 890 -2.27 -15.46 51.38
C GLU A 890 -1.03 -16.30 51.05
N ILE A 891 0.14 -15.69 51.21
CA ILE A 891 1.45 -16.31 51.04
C ILE A 891 1.76 -17.29 52.19
N GLY A 892 2.43 -18.38 51.86
CA GLY A 892 2.99 -19.36 52.79
C GLY A 892 4.47 -19.10 53.05
N GLU A 893 5.11 -19.91 53.89
CA GLU A 893 6.50 -19.68 54.33
C GLU A 893 7.26 -21.00 54.53
N LYS A 894 8.57 -20.99 54.22
CA LYS A 894 9.49 -22.13 54.37
C LYS A 894 10.83 -21.69 54.95
N ALA A 895 11.28 -22.34 56.01
CA ALA A 895 12.50 -21.99 56.74
C ALA A 895 13.65 -22.98 56.50
N TYR A 896 14.87 -22.48 56.37
CA TYR A 896 16.12 -23.24 56.18
C TYR A 896 17.14 -22.86 57.26
N THR A 897 18.00 -23.81 57.66
CA THR A 897 19.06 -23.60 58.66
C THR A 897 20.41 -23.98 58.07
N CYS A 898 21.44 -23.14 58.28
CA CYS A 898 22.81 -23.42 57.84
C CYS A 898 23.51 -24.37 58.82
N SER A 899 24.03 -25.50 58.33
CA SER A 899 24.69 -26.52 59.15
C SER A 899 26.08 -26.13 59.65
N ASN A 900 26.71 -25.10 59.06
CA ASN A 900 28.06 -24.65 59.45
C ASN A 900 28.07 -23.48 60.45
N CYS A 901 27.05 -22.63 60.48
CA CYS A 901 27.00 -21.45 61.36
C CYS A 901 25.68 -21.26 62.13
N GLY A 902 24.68 -22.13 61.93
CA GLY A 902 23.41 -22.11 62.69
C GLY A 902 22.41 -21.01 62.31
N LYS A 903 22.79 -20.02 61.49
CA LYS A 903 21.85 -18.99 60.99
C LYS A 903 20.67 -19.62 60.25
N THR A 904 19.50 -19.00 60.34
CA THR A 904 18.26 -19.40 59.65
C THR A 904 17.81 -18.36 58.64
N ARG A 905 17.25 -18.79 57.52
CA ARG A 905 16.57 -17.91 56.55
C ARG A 905 15.18 -18.45 56.20
N THR A 906 14.23 -17.56 55.97
CA THR A 906 12.87 -17.87 55.51
C THR A 906 12.69 -17.42 54.07
N GLU A 907 12.03 -18.25 53.27
CA GLU A 907 11.55 -17.92 51.92
C GLU A 907 10.02 -17.91 51.94
N GLU A 908 9.43 -16.87 51.37
CA GLU A 908 7.98 -16.81 51.13
C GLU A 908 7.61 -17.76 49.99
N ILE A 909 6.54 -18.53 50.19
CA ILE A 909 5.90 -19.31 49.14
C ILE A 909 4.76 -18.44 48.59
N PRO A 910 4.80 -18.00 47.32
CA PRO A 910 3.74 -17.19 46.74
C PRO A 910 2.35 -17.82 46.92
N ALA A 911 1.34 -16.98 47.13
CA ALA A 911 -0.04 -17.44 47.24
C ALA A 911 -0.41 -18.25 45.99
N ALA A 912 -1.19 -19.32 46.17
CA ALA A 912 -1.49 -20.29 45.10
C ALA A 912 -2.30 -19.70 43.92
N GLY A 913 -2.73 -18.44 44.04
CA GLY A 913 -3.53 -17.73 43.06
C GLY A 913 -4.95 -18.26 42.94
N HIS A 914 -5.75 -17.60 42.11
CA HIS A 914 -7.06 -18.11 41.72
C HIS A 914 -6.92 -18.99 40.48
N LYS A 915 -7.08 -20.32 40.66
CA LYS A 915 -7.17 -21.25 39.54
C LYS A 915 -8.59 -21.26 38.98
N PHE A 916 -8.87 -20.35 38.05
CA PHE A 916 -10.16 -20.29 37.35
C PHE A 916 -10.25 -21.32 36.23
N GLY A 917 -11.42 -21.95 36.09
CA GLY A 917 -11.75 -22.78 34.93
C GLY A 917 -11.89 -21.98 33.64
N SER A 918 -12.16 -22.68 32.53
CA SER A 918 -12.42 -22.05 31.23
C SER A 918 -13.63 -21.11 31.28
N TRP A 919 -13.54 -19.99 30.56
CA TRP A 919 -14.66 -19.06 30.39
C TRP A 919 -15.87 -19.76 29.73
N THR A 920 -17.05 -19.54 30.29
CA THR A 920 -18.32 -20.07 29.79
C THR A 920 -19.28 -18.93 29.48
N THR A 921 -19.97 -18.99 28.33
CA THR A 921 -20.93 -17.95 27.95
C THR A 921 -22.16 -17.96 28.87
N ARG A 922 -22.31 -16.94 29.71
CA ARG A 922 -23.48 -16.72 30.57
C ARG A 922 -24.62 -16.10 29.76
N ASN A 923 -24.34 -15.05 28.98
CA ASN A 923 -25.31 -14.42 28.08
C ASN A 923 -24.69 -14.19 26.69
N GLN A 924 -25.29 -14.75 25.64
CA GLN A 924 -24.83 -14.47 24.27
C GLN A 924 -25.18 -13.05 23.81
N ALA A 925 -24.34 -12.48 22.93
CA ALA A 925 -24.53 -11.15 22.36
C ALA A 925 -25.93 -10.91 21.76
N THR A 926 -26.41 -9.68 21.92
CA THR A 926 -27.67 -9.17 21.37
C THR A 926 -27.46 -7.81 20.71
N VAL A 927 -28.50 -7.25 20.12
CA VAL A 927 -28.48 -5.87 19.59
C VAL A 927 -28.32 -4.80 20.69
N ASP A 928 -28.65 -5.13 21.94
CA ASP A 928 -28.64 -4.19 23.08
C ASP A 928 -27.40 -4.38 24.00
N SER A 929 -26.78 -5.57 24.01
CA SER A 929 -25.68 -5.98 24.90
C SER A 929 -24.64 -6.87 24.18
N PRO A 930 -23.34 -6.80 24.54
CA PRO A 930 -22.32 -7.74 24.04
C PRO A 930 -22.51 -9.15 24.63
N GLU A 931 -21.63 -10.09 24.29
CA GLU A 931 -21.59 -11.40 24.96
C GLU A 931 -20.94 -11.25 26.34
N ILE A 932 -21.49 -11.95 27.34
CA ILE A 932 -20.98 -12.00 28.70
C ILE A 932 -20.51 -13.43 28.98
N GLN A 933 -19.25 -13.55 29.36
CA GLN A 933 -18.63 -14.81 29.77
C GLN A 933 -18.27 -14.78 31.25
N VAL A 934 -18.35 -15.93 31.91
CA VAL A 934 -18.00 -16.10 33.33
C VAL A 934 -17.12 -17.32 33.56
N ARG A 935 -16.29 -17.25 34.59
CA ARG A 935 -15.50 -18.37 35.11
C ARG A 935 -15.47 -18.33 36.63
N SER A 936 -15.34 -19.49 37.26
CA SER A 936 -15.22 -19.63 38.72
C SER A 936 -13.88 -20.25 39.10
N CYS A 937 -13.33 -19.81 40.22
CA CYS A 937 -12.11 -20.38 40.79
C CYS A 937 -12.44 -21.76 41.37
N ASP A 938 -11.75 -22.80 40.92
CA ASP A 938 -12.02 -24.18 41.35
C ASP A 938 -11.79 -24.39 42.85
N ILE A 939 -10.90 -23.58 43.44
CA ILE A 939 -10.50 -23.68 44.86
C ILE A 939 -11.44 -22.85 45.75
N CYS A 940 -11.54 -21.53 45.53
CA CYS A 940 -12.27 -20.62 46.43
C CYS A 940 -13.68 -20.20 45.95
N LYS A 941 -14.13 -20.68 44.79
CA LYS A 941 -15.45 -20.40 44.18
C LYS A 941 -15.80 -18.93 43.89
N LYS A 942 -14.84 -18.01 44.01
CA LYS A 942 -14.95 -16.63 43.51
C LYS A 942 -15.25 -16.67 41.99
N GLU A 943 -16.21 -15.88 41.54
CA GLU A 943 -16.56 -15.72 40.12
C GLU A 943 -15.90 -14.47 39.53
N GLU A 944 -15.57 -14.53 38.24
CA GLU A 944 -15.21 -13.39 37.40
C GLU A 944 -16.16 -13.33 36.20
N GLU A 945 -16.48 -12.11 35.76
CA GLU A 945 -17.33 -11.83 34.59
C GLU A 945 -16.59 -10.87 33.64
N ARG A 946 -16.70 -11.09 32.34
CA ARG A 946 -16.16 -10.20 31.30
C ARG A 946 -17.13 -10.05 30.13
N GLU A 947 -17.14 -8.87 29.53
CA GLU A 947 -17.75 -8.64 28.22
C GLU A 947 -16.79 -9.11 27.11
N VAL A 948 -17.33 -9.75 26.07
CA VAL A 948 -16.56 -10.29 24.94
C VAL A 948 -17.27 -9.92 23.63
N GLY A 949 -16.50 -9.32 22.72
CA GLY A 949 -17.00 -8.93 21.39
C GLY A 949 -17.98 -7.77 21.41
N SER A 950 -18.36 -7.32 20.21
CA SER A 950 -19.29 -6.19 20.02
C SER A 950 -20.76 -6.60 20.10
N LYS A 951 -21.64 -5.61 20.34
CA LYS A 951 -23.10 -5.78 20.20
C LYS A 951 -23.45 -6.20 18.77
N LEU A 952 -24.51 -6.99 18.59
CA LEU A 952 -24.93 -7.45 17.26
C LEU A 952 -25.42 -6.31 16.38
N GLU A 953 -24.93 -6.27 15.15
CA GLU A 953 -25.32 -5.26 14.16
C GLU A 953 -26.82 -5.25 13.85
N LYS A 954 -27.37 -4.04 13.69
CA LYS A 954 -28.81 -3.82 13.53
C LYS A 954 -29.26 -4.26 12.13
N THR A 955 -29.86 -5.44 12.03
CA THR A 955 -30.25 -6.04 10.75
C THR A 955 -31.76 -6.10 10.52
N MET A 956 -32.18 -5.83 9.28
CA MET A 956 -33.57 -6.01 8.81
C MET A 956 -33.65 -6.25 7.31
N THR A 957 -34.15 -7.43 6.93
CA THR A 957 -34.45 -7.77 5.54
C THR A 957 -35.94 -7.61 5.23
N VAL A 958 -36.24 -7.00 4.08
CA VAL A 958 -37.61 -6.85 3.54
C VAL A 958 -37.74 -7.59 2.23
N SER A 959 -38.77 -8.43 2.14
CA SER A 959 -39.10 -9.22 0.94
C SER A 959 -39.36 -8.42 -0.34
N VAL A 960 -39.75 -7.14 -0.23
CA VAL A 960 -39.91 -6.20 -1.35
C VAL A 960 -39.66 -4.76 -0.90
N SER A 961 -38.83 -4.00 -1.62
CA SER A 961 -38.55 -2.58 -1.35
C SER A 961 -39.59 -1.62 -1.98
N SER A 962 -40.28 -2.04 -3.03
CA SER A 962 -41.44 -1.34 -3.58
C SER A 962 -42.38 -2.26 -4.36
N PHE A 963 -43.67 -1.93 -4.42
CA PHE A 963 -44.64 -2.65 -5.25
C PHE A 963 -45.88 -1.81 -5.59
N PRO A 964 -46.53 -2.05 -6.74
CA PRO A 964 -47.79 -1.41 -7.10
C PRO A 964 -49.01 -2.19 -6.58
N LEU A 965 -50.15 -1.51 -6.40
CA LEU A 965 -51.46 -2.08 -6.09
C LEU A 965 -52.56 -1.43 -6.94
N LYS A 966 -53.63 -2.18 -7.21
CA LYS A 966 -54.90 -1.59 -7.67
C LYS A 966 -55.62 -0.94 -6.48
N THR A 967 -56.39 0.12 -6.70
CA THR A 967 -57.32 0.66 -5.68
C THR A 967 -58.16 -0.46 -5.03
N ARG A 968 -58.35 -0.38 -3.71
CA ARG A 968 -59.04 -1.39 -2.87
C ARG A 968 -58.37 -2.78 -2.79
N GLN A 969 -57.21 -3.02 -3.40
CA GLN A 969 -56.52 -4.31 -3.34
C GLN A 969 -55.85 -4.52 -1.97
N LYS A 970 -55.96 -5.74 -1.43
CA LYS A 970 -55.20 -6.20 -0.25
C LYS A 970 -54.08 -7.17 -0.67
N THR A 971 -52.96 -7.17 0.05
CA THR A 971 -51.85 -8.10 -0.19
C THR A 971 -51.06 -8.41 1.09
N LYS A 972 -50.39 -9.58 1.12
CA LYS A 972 -49.48 -10.02 2.19
C LYS A 972 -48.04 -10.22 1.71
N VAL A 973 -47.68 -9.61 0.58
CA VAL A 973 -46.34 -9.78 -0.04
C VAL A 973 -45.22 -9.10 0.73
N LEU A 974 -45.54 -8.07 1.53
CA LEU A 974 -44.56 -7.40 2.39
C LEU A 974 -44.42 -8.18 3.70
N LYS A 975 -43.30 -8.90 3.81
CA LYS A 975 -42.78 -9.52 5.01
C LYS A 975 -41.39 -8.95 5.37
N VAL A 976 -41.11 -8.91 6.66
CA VAL A 976 -39.80 -8.62 7.27
C VAL A 976 -39.22 -9.92 7.85
N THR A 977 -37.92 -10.13 7.69
CA THR A 977 -37.15 -11.29 8.19
C THR A 977 -35.71 -10.85 8.48
N GLY A 978 -34.89 -11.73 9.08
CA GLY A 978 -33.47 -11.42 9.35
C GLY A 978 -33.33 -10.22 10.28
N LEU A 979 -33.87 -10.37 11.49
CA LEU A 979 -33.68 -9.46 12.62
C LEU A 979 -32.51 -9.97 13.45
N ALA A 980 -31.70 -9.06 14.00
CA ALA A 980 -30.66 -9.41 14.97
C ALA A 980 -31.27 -10.01 16.25
N LYS A 981 -30.51 -10.84 16.96
CA LYS A 981 -30.93 -11.43 18.23
C LYS A 981 -31.17 -10.32 19.25
N GLY A 982 -32.35 -10.32 19.88
CA GLY A 982 -32.80 -9.25 20.80
C GLY A 982 -33.64 -8.14 20.14
N ASP A 983 -33.61 -7.99 18.81
CA ASP A 983 -34.41 -6.97 18.13
C ASP A 983 -35.82 -7.44 17.75
N SER A 984 -36.76 -6.49 17.62
CA SER A 984 -38.16 -6.77 17.29
C SER A 984 -38.85 -5.60 16.58
N ILE A 985 -39.89 -5.87 15.79
CA ILE A 985 -40.59 -4.81 15.05
C ILE A 985 -41.62 -4.13 15.95
N ILE A 986 -41.38 -2.86 16.29
CA ILE A 986 -42.24 -2.06 17.16
C ILE A 986 -43.30 -1.24 16.41
N SER A 987 -43.06 -0.85 15.14
CA SER A 987 -44.06 -0.08 14.40
C SER A 987 -44.07 -0.29 12.89
N TRP A 988 -45.27 -0.11 12.33
CA TRP A 988 -45.57 -0.08 10.90
C TRP A 988 -46.43 1.15 10.60
N LYS A 989 -45.84 2.22 10.08
CA LYS A 989 -46.53 3.50 9.82
C LYS A 989 -46.59 3.78 8.32
N SER A 990 -47.75 4.18 7.79
CA SER A 990 -47.81 4.75 6.43
C SER A 990 -47.94 6.26 6.48
N ASP A 991 -47.19 6.96 5.63
CA ASP A 991 -47.25 8.42 5.50
C ASP A 991 -48.58 8.91 4.90
N ASN A 992 -49.31 8.06 4.17
CA ASN A 992 -50.61 8.41 3.59
C ASN A 992 -51.63 7.27 3.67
N THR A 993 -52.31 7.18 4.82
CA THR A 993 -53.35 6.19 5.11
C THR A 993 -54.60 6.27 4.23
N LYS A 994 -54.78 7.38 3.48
CA LYS A 994 -55.85 7.55 2.46
C LYS A 994 -55.51 6.82 1.15
N ILE A 995 -54.21 6.59 0.88
CA ILE A 995 -53.70 5.85 -0.29
C ILE A 995 -53.34 4.41 0.12
N VAL A 996 -52.64 4.17 1.23
CA VAL A 996 -52.28 2.82 1.71
C VAL A 996 -52.43 2.70 3.22
N LYS A 997 -53.18 1.70 3.68
CA LYS A 997 -53.19 1.26 5.08
C LYS A 997 -52.32 0.03 5.25
N ILE A 998 -51.56 -0.03 6.33
CA ILE A 998 -50.72 -1.17 6.70
C ILE A 998 -51.19 -1.73 8.04
N LEU A 999 -51.28 -3.05 8.14
CA LEU A 999 -51.45 -3.78 9.39
C LEU A 999 -50.32 -4.80 9.47
N GLY A 1000 -49.27 -4.47 10.22
CA GLY A 1000 -48.14 -5.35 10.48
C GLY A 1000 -48.26 -6.07 11.82
N LYS A 1001 -47.52 -7.17 11.97
CA LYS A 1001 -47.32 -7.90 13.23
C LYS A 1001 -45.85 -7.86 13.61
N THR A 1002 -45.57 -8.10 14.90
CA THR A 1002 -44.20 -8.24 15.45
C THR A 1002 -43.41 -9.36 14.76
N ASN A 1003 -44.07 -10.46 14.39
CA ASN A 1003 -43.49 -11.60 13.67
C ASN A 1003 -43.15 -11.36 12.19
N GLY A 1004 -42.97 -10.10 11.77
CA GLY A 1004 -42.58 -9.73 10.41
C GLY A 1004 -43.66 -9.87 9.33
N THR A 1005 -44.83 -10.44 9.62
CA THR A 1005 -45.91 -10.55 8.64
C THR A 1005 -46.76 -9.27 8.57
N SER A 1006 -47.19 -8.86 7.37
CA SER A 1006 -48.06 -7.69 7.22
C SER A 1006 -49.19 -7.91 6.20
N THR A 1007 -50.23 -7.08 6.32
CA THR A 1007 -51.30 -6.94 5.31
C THR A 1007 -51.38 -5.48 4.86
N VAL A 1008 -51.05 -5.24 3.60
CA VAL A 1008 -51.06 -3.93 2.95
C VAL A 1008 -52.39 -3.78 2.19
N THR A 1009 -53.12 -2.70 2.44
CA THR A 1009 -54.44 -2.42 1.85
C THR A 1009 -54.41 -1.09 1.10
N ALA A 1010 -54.61 -1.11 -0.21
CA ALA A 1010 -54.77 0.09 -1.02
C ALA A 1010 -56.14 0.76 -0.77
N GLY A 1011 -56.14 2.08 -0.68
CA GLY A 1011 -57.32 2.91 -0.49
C GLY A 1011 -58.14 3.11 -1.78
N LYS A 1012 -59.07 4.08 -1.72
CA LYS A 1012 -59.84 4.54 -2.89
C LYS A 1012 -59.06 5.54 -3.75
N LYS A 1013 -58.15 6.33 -3.16
CA LYS A 1013 -57.31 7.30 -3.88
C LYS A 1013 -56.09 6.62 -4.52
N THR A 1014 -55.69 7.10 -5.69
CA THR A 1014 -54.45 6.74 -6.37
C THR A 1014 -53.29 7.65 -5.93
N GLY A 1015 -52.06 7.19 -6.13
CA GLY A 1015 -50.84 7.93 -5.77
C GLY A 1015 -49.78 7.01 -5.17
N LYS A 1016 -48.75 7.59 -4.54
CA LYS A 1016 -47.72 6.85 -3.80
C LYS A 1016 -47.90 7.08 -2.30
N ALA A 1017 -47.60 6.06 -1.51
CA ALA A 1017 -47.44 6.14 -0.07
C ALA A 1017 -46.20 5.35 0.33
N ARG A 1018 -45.49 5.81 1.35
CA ARG A 1018 -44.39 5.08 1.98
C ARG A 1018 -44.92 4.37 3.22
N ILE A 1019 -44.37 3.18 3.48
CA ILE A 1019 -44.54 2.43 4.72
C ILE A 1019 -43.18 2.42 5.41
N THR A 1020 -43.09 3.06 6.57
CA THR A 1020 -41.92 2.98 7.45
C THR A 1020 -42.14 1.85 8.45
N ILE A 1021 -41.15 0.96 8.54
CA ILE A 1021 -41.06 -0.15 9.49
C ILE A 1021 -39.95 0.22 10.46
N THR A 1022 -40.22 0.20 11.76
CA THR A 1022 -39.23 0.55 12.80
C THR A 1022 -39.03 -0.62 13.75
N LEU A 1023 -37.77 -0.93 14.06
CA LEU A 1023 -37.40 -1.91 15.07
C LEU A 1023 -37.17 -1.28 16.45
N LYS A 1024 -37.11 -2.11 17.50
CA LYS A 1024 -36.81 -1.72 18.88
C LYS A 1024 -35.45 -0.99 18.94
N SER A 1025 -34.46 -1.50 18.20
CA SER A 1025 -33.12 -0.90 18.06
C SER A 1025 -33.07 0.48 17.37
N GLY A 1026 -34.22 1.00 16.90
CA GLY A 1026 -34.35 2.26 16.18
C GLY A 1026 -34.20 2.15 14.65
N LEU A 1027 -33.76 0.99 14.12
CA LEU A 1027 -33.56 0.80 12.68
C LEU A 1027 -34.87 0.96 11.89
N LYS A 1028 -34.84 1.82 10.85
CA LYS A 1028 -36.01 2.16 10.02
C LYS A 1028 -35.82 1.68 8.58
N LYS A 1029 -36.79 0.92 8.03
CA LYS A 1029 -36.87 0.60 6.58
C LYS A 1029 -38.08 1.27 5.96
N VAL A 1030 -37.91 1.92 4.82
CA VAL A 1030 -38.98 2.64 4.11
C VAL A 1030 -39.31 1.94 2.79
N ILE A 1031 -40.58 1.53 2.63
CA ILE A 1031 -41.09 0.75 1.50
C ILE A 1031 -42.06 1.59 0.69
N THR A 1032 -41.85 1.73 -0.62
CA THR A 1032 -42.72 2.56 -1.47
C THR A 1032 -43.84 1.74 -2.12
N VAL A 1033 -45.10 2.09 -1.84
CA VAL A 1033 -46.28 1.44 -2.41
C VAL A 1033 -47.01 2.40 -3.34
N SER A 1034 -47.26 1.98 -4.59
CA SER A 1034 -47.90 2.81 -5.63
C SER A 1034 -49.30 2.31 -5.96
N VAL A 1035 -50.34 3.09 -5.69
CA VAL A 1035 -51.75 2.73 -5.93
C VAL A 1035 -52.27 3.35 -7.23
N GLN A 1036 -52.84 2.53 -8.11
CA GLN A 1036 -53.35 2.92 -9.41
C GLN A 1036 -54.79 2.43 -9.65
N LYS A 1037 -55.53 3.13 -10.53
CA LYS A 1037 -56.92 2.80 -10.90
C LYS A 1037 -57.01 1.48 -11.69
N ASN A 1038 -56.04 1.27 -12.58
CA ASN A 1038 -55.99 0.11 -13.46
C ASN A 1038 -55.37 -1.12 -12.77
N THR A 1039 -55.75 -2.31 -13.25
CA THR A 1039 -55.21 -3.58 -12.72
C THR A 1039 -53.70 -3.66 -12.92
N VAL A 1040 -52.97 -4.06 -11.87
CA VAL A 1040 -51.52 -4.28 -11.91
C VAL A 1040 -51.18 -5.35 -12.95
N LYS A 1041 -50.53 -4.94 -14.06
CA LYS A 1041 -50.09 -5.84 -15.13
C LYS A 1041 -48.86 -6.65 -14.69
N THR A 1042 -48.81 -7.92 -15.06
CA THR A 1042 -47.62 -8.77 -14.88
C THR A 1042 -46.50 -8.25 -15.79
N LYS A 1043 -45.32 -8.00 -15.22
CA LYS A 1043 -44.12 -7.57 -15.96
C LYS A 1043 -43.21 -8.74 -16.35
N LYS A 1044 -43.07 -9.75 -15.48
CA LYS A 1044 -42.22 -10.94 -15.67
C LYS A 1044 -42.87 -12.17 -15.03
N ILE A 1045 -42.57 -13.35 -15.58
CA ILE A 1045 -42.90 -14.67 -15.00
C ILE A 1045 -41.58 -15.41 -14.79
N SER A 1046 -41.35 -15.94 -13.60
CA SER A 1046 -40.17 -16.71 -13.19
C SER A 1046 -40.59 -17.99 -12.45
N GLY A 1047 -39.64 -18.83 -12.00
CA GLY A 1047 -39.96 -20.09 -11.29
C GLY A 1047 -40.50 -21.21 -12.20
N VAL A 1048 -40.39 -21.07 -13.52
CA VAL A 1048 -40.74 -22.12 -14.49
C VAL A 1048 -39.47 -22.66 -15.13
N SER A 1049 -39.17 -23.94 -14.92
CA SER A 1049 -37.99 -24.61 -15.50
C SER A 1049 -38.03 -24.57 -17.03
N LYS A 1050 -36.92 -24.17 -17.66
CA LYS A 1050 -36.82 -24.09 -19.14
C LYS A 1050 -37.03 -25.44 -19.81
N ASN A 1051 -36.49 -26.51 -19.21
CA ASN A 1051 -36.63 -27.89 -19.64
C ASN A 1051 -37.12 -28.75 -18.47
N LEU A 1052 -37.98 -29.73 -18.74
CA LEU A 1052 -38.48 -30.69 -17.76
C LEU A 1052 -38.50 -32.09 -18.39
N LYS A 1053 -37.86 -33.07 -17.77
CA LYS A 1053 -37.85 -34.47 -18.25
C LYS A 1053 -38.82 -35.28 -17.38
N LEU A 1054 -39.83 -35.89 -18.00
CA LEU A 1054 -40.87 -36.69 -17.31
C LEU A 1054 -40.93 -38.09 -17.91
N LYS A 1055 -41.31 -39.09 -17.10
CA LYS A 1055 -41.68 -40.43 -17.59
C LYS A 1055 -43.17 -40.46 -17.96
N ARG A 1056 -43.58 -41.34 -18.87
CA ARG A 1056 -45.00 -41.54 -19.24
C ARG A 1056 -45.91 -41.74 -18.00
N LYS A 1057 -47.11 -41.15 -17.99
CA LYS A 1057 -48.08 -41.05 -16.88
C LYS A 1057 -47.66 -40.17 -15.68
N GLN A 1058 -46.41 -39.72 -15.56
CA GLN A 1058 -45.95 -38.88 -14.45
C GLN A 1058 -46.67 -37.52 -14.43
N LYS A 1059 -46.96 -37.02 -13.22
CA LYS A 1059 -47.61 -35.72 -12.96
C LYS A 1059 -46.69 -34.80 -12.16
N VAL A 1060 -46.55 -33.54 -12.59
CA VAL A 1060 -45.73 -32.50 -11.92
C VAL A 1060 -46.46 -31.16 -11.97
N ILE A 1061 -46.44 -30.38 -10.88
CA ILE A 1061 -47.06 -29.05 -10.82
C ILE A 1061 -46.01 -27.97 -11.06
N LEU A 1062 -46.25 -27.07 -12.02
CA LEU A 1062 -45.44 -25.86 -12.18
C LEU A 1062 -45.85 -24.81 -11.13
N HIS A 1063 -44.85 -24.13 -10.55
CA HIS A 1063 -45.05 -23.05 -9.57
C HIS A 1063 -44.55 -21.69 -10.10
N PRO A 1064 -45.19 -21.12 -11.14
CA PRO A 1064 -44.79 -19.83 -11.71
C PRO A 1064 -44.98 -18.69 -10.71
N VAL A 1065 -43.91 -17.90 -10.54
CA VAL A 1065 -43.89 -16.67 -9.74
C VAL A 1065 -44.08 -15.47 -10.68
N ILE A 1066 -45.12 -14.68 -10.45
CA ILE A 1066 -45.39 -13.44 -11.22
C ILE A 1066 -44.76 -12.22 -10.53
N ALA A 1067 -44.12 -11.37 -11.31
CA ALA A 1067 -43.56 -10.10 -10.83
C ALA A 1067 -44.27 -8.91 -11.51
N PRO A 1068 -44.76 -7.91 -10.74
CA PRO A 1068 -44.84 -7.90 -9.28
C PRO A 1068 -45.86 -8.93 -8.76
N LEU A 1069 -45.62 -9.48 -7.56
CA LEU A 1069 -46.49 -10.46 -6.89
C LEU A 1069 -47.93 -9.96 -6.65
N THR A 1070 -48.13 -8.65 -6.75
CA THR A 1070 -49.43 -7.97 -6.63
C THR A 1070 -50.23 -7.94 -7.94
N SER A 1071 -49.74 -8.52 -9.03
CA SER A 1071 -50.51 -8.61 -10.27
C SER A 1071 -51.71 -9.53 -10.11
N ALA A 1072 -52.92 -9.01 -10.35
CA ALA A 1072 -54.17 -9.77 -10.31
C ALA A 1072 -54.53 -10.41 -11.66
N GLN A 1073 -53.58 -10.49 -12.60
CA GLN A 1073 -53.80 -11.18 -13.88
C GLN A 1073 -53.70 -12.69 -13.66
N LYS A 1074 -54.70 -13.44 -14.15
CA LYS A 1074 -54.74 -14.91 -14.00
C LYS A 1074 -53.60 -15.54 -14.82
N ILE A 1075 -52.88 -16.46 -14.18
CA ILE A 1075 -51.92 -17.33 -14.87
C ILE A 1075 -52.71 -18.41 -15.64
N THR A 1076 -52.30 -18.66 -16.87
CA THR A 1076 -52.90 -19.65 -17.78
C THR A 1076 -51.82 -20.55 -18.35
N TYR A 1077 -52.20 -21.79 -18.67
CA TYR A 1077 -51.28 -22.84 -19.13
C TYR A 1077 -51.83 -23.45 -20.43
N LYS A 1078 -50.97 -23.63 -21.44
CA LYS A 1078 -51.33 -24.29 -22.70
C LYS A 1078 -50.20 -25.20 -23.18
N SER A 1079 -50.49 -26.46 -23.49
CA SER A 1079 -49.56 -27.34 -24.22
C SER A 1079 -49.68 -27.09 -25.72
N ASN A 1080 -48.55 -27.09 -26.44
CA ASN A 1080 -48.58 -27.10 -27.91
C ASN A 1080 -48.90 -28.49 -28.49
N ASN A 1081 -48.74 -29.58 -27.73
CA ASN A 1081 -49.05 -30.94 -28.14
C ASN A 1081 -49.65 -31.74 -26.97
N THR A 1082 -50.99 -31.73 -26.90
CA THR A 1082 -51.78 -32.39 -25.85
C THR A 1082 -51.78 -33.92 -25.95
N LYS A 1083 -51.33 -34.50 -27.08
CA LYS A 1083 -51.16 -35.96 -27.23
C LYS A 1083 -49.90 -36.46 -26.49
N ILE A 1084 -48.85 -35.63 -26.44
CA ILE A 1084 -47.58 -35.93 -25.72
C ILE A 1084 -47.69 -35.48 -24.25
N VAL A 1085 -48.16 -34.25 -23.99
CA VAL A 1085 -48.26 -33.69 -22.63
C VAL A 1085 -49.51 -32.82 -22.48
N THR A 1086 -50.34 -33.08 -21.47
CA THR A 1086 -51.43 -32.17 -21.07
C THR A 1086 -51.06 -31.35 -19.85
N VAL A 1087 -51.62 -30.14 -19.73
CA VAL A 1087 -51.52 -29.31 -18.52
C VAL A 1087 -52.93 -28.82 -18.14
N ASN A 1088 -53.27 -28.84 -16.85
CA ASN A 1088 -54.56 -28.35 -16.35
C ASN A 1088 -54.50 -26.88 -15.89
N SER A 1089 -55.65 -26.32 -15.52
CA SER A 1089 -55.77 -24.93 -15.05
C SER A 1089 -54.99 -24.62 -13.77
N LYS A 1090 -54.60 -25.63 -12.98
CA LYS A 1090 -53.75 -25.51 -11.79
C LYS A 1090 -52.25 -25.59 -12.11
N GLY A 1091 -51.86 -25.72 -13.38
CA GLY A 1091 -50.46 -25.86 -13.78
C GLY A 1091 -49.90 -27.28 -13.61
N GLN A 1092 -50.75 -28.27 -13.33
CA GLN A 1092 -50.33 -29.67 -13.24
C GLN A 1092 -50.17 -30.25 -14.65
N ILE A 1093 -48.93 -30.58 -14.98
CA ILE A 1093 -48.50 -31.28 -16.18
C ILE A 1093 -48.75 -32.78 -15.97
N THR A 1094 -49.21 -33.48 -17.02
CA THR A 1094 -49.31 -34.95 -17.08
C THR A 1094 -48.71 -35.42 -18.40
N ALA A 1095 -47.68 -36.26 -18.32
CA ALA A 1095 -47.03 -36.88 -19.47
C ALA A 1095 -47.90 -38.04 -20.03
N LYS A 1096 -48.15 -38.06 -21.35
CA LYS A 1096 -49.04 -39.04 -22.00
C LYS A 1096 -48.35 -39.97 -23.01
N LYS A 1097 -47.48 -39.45 -23.88
CA LYS A 1097 -46.77 -40.22 -24.93
C LYS A 1097 -45.31 -39.76 -25.03
N LYS A 1098 -44.37 -40.66 -25.37
CA LYS A 1098 -42.95 -40.36 -25.63
C LYS A 1098 -42.83 -39.26 -26.70
N GLY A 1099 -41.84 -38.38 -26.55
CA GLY A 1099 -41.63 -37.21 -27.41
C GLY A 1099 -41.57 -35.90 -26.63
N THR A 1100 -41.49 -34.77 -27.33
CA THR A 1100 -41.37 -33.45 -26.68
C THR A 1100 -42.55 -32.54 -26.97
N ALA A 1101 -43.07 -31.90 -25.93
CA ALA A 1101 -44.06 -30.83 -26.02
C ALA A 1101 -43.58 -29.59 -25.25
N VAL A 1102 -44.18 -28.44 -25.52
CA VAL A 1102 -43.87 -27.17 -24.86
C VAL A 1102 -45.11 -26.69 -24.11
N ILE A 1103 -44.98 -26.60 -22.79
CA ILE A 1103 -45.98 -25.95 -21.93
C ILE A 1103 -45.68 -24.45 -21.91
N THR A 1104 -46.63 -23.69 -22.44
CA THR A 1104 -46.61 -22.23 -22.45
C THR A 1104 -47.40 -21.72 -21.24
N VAL A 1105 -46.73 -20.94 -20.38
CA VAL A 1105 -47.32 -20.29 -19.20
C VAL A 1105 -47.47 -18.80 -19.49
N LYS A 1106 -48.68 -18.27 -19.38
CA LYS A 1106 -49.00 -16.88 -19.75
C LYS A 1106 -49.77 -16.15 -18.65
N SER A 1107 -49.39 -14.90 -18.37
CA SER A 1107 -50.12 -13.97 -17.51
C SER A 1107 -50.12 -12.58 -18.14
N GLY A 1108 -51.31 -12.07 -18.47
CA GLY A 1108 -51.44 -10.89 -19.33
C GLY A 1108 -50.74 -11.10 -20.68
N ASN A 1109 -49.88 -10.16 -21.08
CA ASN A 1109 -49.11 -10.26 -22.33
C ASN A 1109 -47.75 -10.95 -22.13
N LYS A 1110 -47.40 -11.36 -20.91
CA LYS A 1110 -46.11 -12.00 -20.61
C LYS A 1110 -46.24 -13.51 -20.65
N THR A 1111 -45.25 -14.16 -21.26
CA THR A 1111 -45.30 -15.57 -21.62
C THR A 1111 -43.94 -16.20 -21.35
N THR A 1112 -43.90 -17.38 -20.75
CA THR A 1112 -42.70 -18.23 -20.62
C THR A 1112 -43.01 -19.65 -21.09
N LYS A 1113 -41.98 -20.40 -21.48
CA LYS A 1113 -42.11 -21.73 -22.09
C LYS A 1113 -41.26 -22.76 -21.33
N CYS A 1114 -41.84 -23.91 -21.04
CA CYS A 1114 -41.19 -25.09 -20.47
C CYS A 1114 -41.21 -26.20 -21.53
N LYS A 1115 -40.05 -26.62 -22.04
CA LYS A 1115 -39.91 -27.77 -22.95
C LYS A 1115 -39.96 -29.05 -22.12
N VAL A 1116 -41.08 -29.75 -22.19
CA VAL A 1116 -41.31 -31.02 -21.50
C VAL A 1116 -40.97 -32.17 -22.44
N THR A 1117 -39.88 -32.86 -22.16
CA THR A 1117 -39.50 -34.08 -22.86
C THR A 1117 -40.04 -35.27 -22.07
N VAL A 1118 -41.01 -35.97 -22.64
CA VAL A 1118 -41.48 -37.26 -22.14
C VAL A 1118 -40.56 -38.33 -22.69
N LYS A 1119 -39.82 -38.98 -21.80
CA LYS A 1119 -39.12 -40.23 -22.09
C LYS A 1119 -40.11 -41.38 -22.03
#